data_AF-A0A1X7ITY7-F1
#
_entry.id   AF-A0A1X7ITY7-F1
#
_cell.length_a   1.000
_cell.length_b   1.000
_cell.length_c   1.000
_cell.angle_alpha   90.00
_cell.angle_beta   90.00
_cell.angle_gamma   90.00
#
_symmetry.space_group_name_H-M   'P 1'
#
loop_
_entity.id
_entity.type
_entity.pdbx_description
1 polymer ?
#
loop_
_entity_poly.entity_id
_entity_poly.type
_entity_poly.pdbx_seq_one_letter_code
_entity_poly.pdbx_strand_id
1 'polypeptide(L)'
;MGSNRNFKSILVSSALAAGLAVPSFAAPRQMENLTRGLVASNVGKGMLVSWRLLGTDDPATEFVLYRDGKKIASVGKSAGTSYLDATGATTSKYTVAAVVDGKEQSQIGLSLVLDKTVSNSGNSFPYKTIKLEVPAAQTMPNGEKCTYVPNDMSTADLDGDGEYELVLKWDPSNAHDNSQTGYTGTVFIDAYKLNGKRLWRIDLGKNIRAGAHYTQFQVFDYDGDGKAEMIVKTADGTIDGTGKAIGDKSKDYRDGNGLVLKGPEYLTVFRGADGAAVSTIDFVPSRDINQHVKGKDGKGYWGDNYGNRCERYLAATGYLDGVHPSAIFARGYYTSAYVVAYDFDGKTLKQRWYHKSEDPGKGLYGEGNHSLQAADLDGDGYDEVFFGAAALNHDGTLRYRTGLGHGDAHHIADMDPDRPGLESWDVHEHKDAQYTEEMRGHDGKVIWGTPQPSSGGVDNGRGMAADVDSEYRGYEMWSAKGGGMKTAKGKLIGTPAVSQNFRIYFDGDEYDELLDGAFVTKFNSIDKKSETYFDGPAALGATGCNGTKNTPSLVADLFGDWREELVVRSEKDPTTIYIVSTPVASPHRVYTLMHDATYRTAVASENTAYNQPPHVGFFMPDMVKSLKQPDIYVVGENVVVPVDTTPVVNDGLSMLDASKPKDGVGWTESTNEGFLKNGYFNFDNTLSSYGVWEIFSKTEAKTTLTIRYANGGNADRSMAVSVNGKSAGTVSFPATGWTTYKEASVDVKLKAGVNTLKLTSMTSDGGPNVDMFTFGIDGVELYNGTQVVDQPVSIAPQSFRPNVYNPVTGILHTNEAGLAEIYAFDVTGKLVGGISRNVTAGTSKVMFDREMLPRGAYMMVVKLNGRVISKSLRKAAK
;
A
#
# COMPACT_ATOMS: atom_id res chain seq x y z
N MET A 1 86.12 -8.89 20.77
CA MET A 1 85.31 -8.02 19.89
C MET A 1 83.87 -8.21 20.35
N GLY A 2 83.39 -7.45 21.35
CA GLY A 2 82.70 -6.16 21.20
C GLY A 2 81.25 -6.41 20.76
N SER A 3 80.15 -6.02 21.43
CA SER A 3 79.90 -5.22 22.64
C SER A 3 78.44 -5.42 23.11
N ASN A 4 78.24 -5.33 24.43
CA ASN A 4 77.11 -4.72 25.17
C ASN A 4 75.62 -5.11 24.99
N ARG A 5 75.00 -5.29 26.17
CA ARG A 5 73.57 -5.34 26.52
C ARG A 5 72.91 -3.96 26.43
N ASN A 6 71.62 -3.89 26.04
CA ASN A 6 70.49 -3.33 26.83
C ASN A 6 69.26 -2.89 25.97
N PHE A 7 68.09 -3.33 26.44
CA PHE A 7 66.73 -2.74 26.42
C PHE A 7 66.20 -1.96 25.18
N LYS A 8 65.03 -2.38 24.68
CA LYS A 8 63.77 -1.59 24.73
C LYS A 8 62.53 -2.40 24.26
N SER A 9 61.51 -2.34 25.10
CA SER A 9 60.06 -2.53 24.89
C SER A 9 59.54 -2.65 23.45
N ILE A 10 58.82 -3.73 23.16
CA ILE A 10 57.87 -3.80 22.05
C ILE A 10 56.46 -3.55 22.63
N LEU A 11 55.88 -2.40 22.27
CA LEU A 11 54.46 -2.12 22.47
C LEU A 11 53.62 -3.13 21.66
N VAL A 12 52.69 -3.79 22.32
CA VAL A 12 51.57 -4.47 21.66
C VAL A 12 50.52 -3.39 21.37
N SER A 13 50.35 -3.04 20.10
CA SER A 13 49.27 -2.18 19.62
C SER A 13 48.06 -3.04 19.33
N SER A 14 47.06 -2.99 20.22
CA SER A 14 45.72 -3.51 19.97
C SER A 14 45.06 -2.67 18.87
N ALA A 15 45.00 -3.18 17.64
CA ALA A 15 44.21 -2.56 16.59
C ALA A 15 42.74 -2.92 16.80
N LEU A 16 42.00 -1.96 17.35
CA LEU A 16 40.55 -1.93 17.44
C LEU A 16 39.98 -1.97 16.01
N ALA A 17 39.48 -3.13 15.57
CA ALA A 17 38.70 -3.22 14.35
C ALA A 17 37.30 -2.64 14.62
N ALA A 18 37.19 -1.31 14.59
CA ALA A 18 35.91 -0.66 14.41
C ALA A 18 35.43 -1.02 13.00
N GLY A 19 34.51 -1.97 12.89
CA GLY A 19 33.78 -2.22 11.66
C GLY A 19 33.03 -0.96 11.30
N LEU A 20 33.56 -0.20 10.34
CA LEU A 20 32.80 0.84 9.67
C LEU A 20 31.69 0.12 8.91
N ALA A 21 30.46 0.18 9.43
CA ALA A 21 29.27 -0.14 8.69
C ALA A 21 29.29 0.73 7.43
N VAL A 22 29.54 0.12 6.28
CA VAL A 22 29.31 0.78 5.00
C VAL A 22 27.79 0.91 4.91
N PRO A 23 27.22 2.11 4.76
CA PRO A 23 25.77 2.24 4.61
C PRO A 23 25.35 1.40 3.41
N SER A 24 24.51 0.39 3.66
CA SER A 24 23.77 -0.30 2.62
C SER A 24 22.88 0.76 1.99
N PHE A 25 23.17 1.15 0.75
CA PHE A 25 22.25 1.98 -0.03
C PHE A 25 21.10 1.06 -0.46
N ALA A 26 20.13 0.84 0.42
CA ALA A 26 18.82 0.34 0.00
C ALA A 26 18.19 1.36 -0.96
N ALA A 27 17.50 0.89 -2.00
CA ALA A 27 16.75 1.79 -2.86
C ALA A 27 15.48 2.25 -2.14
N PRO A 28 14.92 3.44 -2.47
CA PRO A 28 13.69 3.91 -1.85
C PRO A 28 12.56 2.89 -2.02
N ARG A 29 11.73 2.72 -1.00
CA ARG A 29 10.57 1.81 -1.05
C ARG A 29 9.45 2.38 -1.89
N GLN A 30 8.77 1.51 -2.62
CA GLN A 30 7.50 1.82 -3.25
C GLN A 30 6.48 2.25 -2.19
N MET A 31 5.74 3.32 -2.40
CA MET A 31 4.60 3.71 -1.54
C MET A 31 3.48 4.32 -2.37
N GLU A 32 2.25 4.35 -1.83
CA GLU A 32 1.08 4.87 -2.54
C GLU A 32 1.20 6.37 -2.84
N ASN A 33 0.67 6.80 -3.98
CA ASN A 33 0.60 8.22 -4.35
C ASN A 33 -0.68 8.83 -3.80
N LEU A 34 -0.57 9.38 -2.61
CA LEU A 34 -1.69 9.92 -1.88
C LEU A 34 -1.98 11.39 -2.21
N THR A 35 -3.26 11.74 -2.31
CA THR A 35 -3.68 13.13 -2.28
C THR A 35 -3.35 13.77 -0.93
N ARG A 36 -3.60 15.07 -0.79
CA ARG A 36 -3.52 15.76 0.50
C ARG A 36 -4.45 15.19 1.57
N GLY A 37 -5.39 14.31 1.21
CA GLY A 37 -6.37 13.76 2.17
C GLY A 37 -7.08 14.88 2.92
N LEU A 38 -7.33 16.02 2.27
CA LEU A 38 -7.83 17.20 2.97
C LEU A 38 -9.22 16.89 3.53
N VAL A 39 -9.35 16.96 4.85
CA VAL A 39 -10.60 16.67 5.54
C VAL A 39 -11.05 17.90 6.33
N ALA A 40 -12.36 18.13 6.36
CA ALA A 40 -12.99 19.09 7.25
C ALA A 40 -13.91 18.38 8.23
N SER A 41 -13.62 18.52 9.51
CA SER A 41 -14.21 17.77 10.60
C SER A 41 -15.03 18.65 11.53
N ASN A 42 -16.32 18.36 11.68
CA ASN A 42 -17.20 19.10 12.56
C ASN A 42 -16.92 18.76 14.03
N VAL A 43 -16.22 19.65 14.73
CA VAL A 43 -15.86 19.49 16.15
C VAL A 43 -16.78 20.29 17.07
N GLY A 44 -17.99 20.64 16.62
CA GLY A 44 -19.02 21.36 17.39
C GLY A 44 -18.76 22.86 17.60
N LYS A 45 -17.49 23.29 17.58
CA LYS A 45 -17.04 24.68 17.72
C LYS A 45 -16.46 25.28 16.43
N GLY A 46 -16.74 24.65 15.29
CA GLY A 46 -16.18 24.99 13.98
C GLY A 46 -15.75 23.74 13.21
N MET A 47 -15.02 23.94 12.13
CA MET A 47 -14.44 22.86 11.33
C MET A 47 -12.94 22.75 11.64
N LEU A 48 -12.52 21.61 12.18
CA LEU A 48 -11.12 21.23 12.21
C LEU A 48 -10.72 20.73 10.83
N VAL A 49 -9.83 21.46 10.16
CA VAL A 49 -9.36 21.13 8.82
C VAL A 49 -7.96 20.56 8.93
N SER A 50 -7.72 19.33 8.48
CA SER A 50 -6.40 18.67 8.51
C SER A 50 -6.05 18.06 7.15
N TRP A 51 -4.76 17.87 6.90
CA TRP A 51 -4.24 17.34 5.64
C TRP A 51 -2.87 16.67 5.84
N ARG A 52 -2.49 15.84 4.88
CA ARG A 52 -1.25 15.08 4.93
C ARG A 52 -0.06 15.98 4.67
N LEU A 53 0.97 15.80 5.49
CA LEU A 53 2.34 16.00 5.04
C LEU A 53 2.77 14.72 4.30
N LEU A 54 2.99 14.82 2.99
CA LEU A 54 3.33 13.67 2.16
C LEU A 54 4.82 13.36 2.30
N GLY A 55 5.22 12.09 2.21
CA GLY A 55 6.62 11.68 2.34
C GLY A 55 7.51 12.24 1.22
N THR A 56 6.90 12.70 0.13
CA THR A 56 7.55 13.41 -0.98
C THR A 56 7.73 14.90 -0.74
N ASP A 57 7.10 15.48 0.30
CA ASP A 57 7.29 16.88 0.65
C ASP A 57 8.63 17.11 1.34
N ASP A 58 9.23 18.28 1.10
CA ASP A 58 10.31 18.76 1.95
C ASP A 58 9.79 18.95 3.39
N PRO A 59 10.56 18.58 4.44
CA PRO A 59 10.15 18.75 5.83
C PRO A 59 9.67 20.17 6.16
N ALA A 60 10.21 21.18 5.49
CA ALA A 60 9.90 22.60 5.67
C ALA A 60 8.79 23.15 4.75
N THR A 61 8.08 22.29 4.01
CA THR A 61 6.95 22.71 3.14
C THR A 61 5.89 23.47 3.94
N GLU A 62 5.57 24.69 3.53
CA GLU A 62 4.51 25.48 4.19
C GLU A 62 3.16 25.27 3.48
N PHE A 63 2.07 25.70 4.10
CA PHE A 63 0.73 25.55 3.50
C PHE A 63 -0.08 26.83 3.58
N VAL A 64 -0.97 27.02 2.61
CA VAL A 64 -1.98 28.07 2.62
C VAL A 64 -3.35 27.41 2.58
N LEU A 65 -4.21 27.79 3.53
CA LEU A 65 -5.56 27.26 3.63
C LEU A 65 -6.57 28.30 3.15
N TYR A 66 -7.53 27.85 2.35
CA TYR A 66 -8.61 28.65 1.82
C TYR A 66 -9.96 28.06 2.24
N ARG A 67 -10.93 28.96 2.44
CA ARG A 67 -12.35 28.64 2.56
C ARG A 67 -13.13 29.47 1.55
N ASP A 68 -13.95 28.81 0.73
CA ASP A 68 -14.78 29.43 -0.29
C ASP A 68 -13.98 30.38 -1.22
N GLY A 69 -12.75 29.97 -1.56
CA GLY A 69 -11.82 30.72 -2.39
C GLY A 69 -11.08 31.88 -1.70
N LYS A 70 -11.30 32.09 -0.39
CA LYS A 70 -10.61 33.12 0.39
C LYS A 70 -9.58 32.49 1.32
N LYS A 71 -8.37 33.04 1.32
CA LYS A 71 -7.31 32.63 2.25
C LYS A 71 -7.77 32.86 3.69
N ILE A 72 -7.70 31.84 4.52
CA ILE A 72 -8.04 31.89 5.95
C ILE A 72 -6.82 31.66 6.85
N ALA A 73 -5.78 30.97 6.37
CA ALA A 73 -4.55 30.75 7.14
C ALA A 73 -3.32 30.57 6.25
N SER A 74 -2.14 30.89 6.80
CA SER A 74 -0.86 30.36 6.37
C SER A 74 -0.33 29.47 7.50
N VAL A 75 0.04 28.23 7.21
CA VAL A 75 0.61 27.28 8.16
C VAL A 75 2.09 27.15 7.87
N GLY A 76 2.91 27.63 8.81
CA GLY A 76 4.36 27.64 8.65
C GLY A 76 5.01 26.27 8.87
N LYS A 77 6.29 26.17 8.51
CA LYS A 77 7.07 24.91 8.52
C LYS A 77 7.21 24.19 9.87
N SER A 78 6.93 24.86 10.98
CA SER A 78 7.02 24.29 12.33
C SER A 78 5.65 23.98 12.96
N ALA A 79 4.56 24.20 12.23
CA ALA A 79 3.21 23.90 12.69
C ALA A 79 2.75 22.54 12.14
N GLY A 80 1.91 21.86 12.92
CA GLY A 80 1.17 20.70 12.46
C GLY A 80 0.26 21.01 11.26
N THR A 81 -0.13 19.97 10.53
CA THR A 81 -0.94 20.10 9.31
C THR A 81 -2.44 20.06 9.61
N SER A 82 -2.85 20.81 10.64
CA SER A 82 -4.25 21.03 11.01
C SER A 82 -4.53 22.48 11.41
N TYR A 83 -5.79 22.91 11.23
CA TYR A 83 -6.26 24.26 11.52
C TYR A 83 -7.74 24.25 11.93
N LEU A 84 -8.06 24.84 13.09
CA LEU A 84 -9.45 24.99 13.52
C LEU A 84 -10.05 26.29 12.96
N ASP A 85 -10.94 26.16 11.99
CA ASP A 85 -11.78 27.26 11.52
C ASP A 85 -13.06 27.36 12.37
N ALA A 86 -13.03 28.23 13.38
CA ALA A 86 -14.16 28.48 14.27
C ALA A 86 -15.42 29.04 13.59
N THR A 87 -15.29 29.56 12.36
CA THR A 87 -16.41 30.12 11.58
C THR A 87 -16.85 29.23 10.42
N GLY A 88 -16.15 28.11 10.24
CA GLY A 88 -16.45 27.11 9.22
C GLY A 88 -17.78 26.40 9.47
N ALA A 89 -18.43 25.96 8.39
CA ALA A 89 -19.61 25.10 8.42
C ALA A 89 -19.39 23.83 7.60
N THR A 90 -20.25 22.83 7.79
CA THR A 90 -20.22 21.56 7.01
C THR A 90 -20.47 21.76 5.52
N THR A 91 -20.99 22.93 5.12
CA THR A 91 -21.18 23.33 3.72
C THR A 91 -20.04 24.17 3.15
N SER A 92 -19.08 24.58 3.99
CA SER A 92 -17.91 25.36 3.56
C SER A 92 -17.02 24.52 2.65
N LYS A 93 -16.46 25.15 1.63
CA LYS A 93 -15.51 24.50 0.72
C LYS A 93 -14.10 24.86 1.14
N TYR A 94 -13.27 23.87 1.45
CA TYR A 94 -11.86 24.10 1.78
C TYR A 94 -10.96 23.67 0.64
N THR A 95 -9.86 24.40 0.48
CA THR A 95 -8.73 23.98 -0.34
C THR A 95 -7.42 24.28 0.37
N VAL A 96 -6.41 23.45 0.17
CA VAL A 96 -5.05 23.64 0.70
C VAL A 96 -4.05 23.70 -0.45
N ALA A 97 -3.10 24.61 -0.38
CA ALA A 97 -1.97 24.67 -1.30
C ALA A 97 -0.66 24.55 -0.54
N ALA A 98 0.24 23.67 -1.00
CA ALA A 98 1.62 23.66 -0.53
C ALA A 98 2.36 24.92 -0.99
N VAL A 99 3.39 25.33 -0.27
CA VAL A 99 4.30 26.41 -0.64
C VAL A 99 5.69 25.82 -0.70
N VAL A 100 6.24 25.75 -1.90
CA VAL A 100 7.57 25.17 -2.19
C VAL A 100 8.44 26.28 -2.77
N ASP A 101 9.62 26.49 -2.18
CA ASP A 101 10.52 27.59 -2.53
C ASP A 101 9.85 28.97 -2.57
N GLY A 102 8.96 29.22 -1.60
CA GLY A 102 8.19 30.46 -1.48
C GLY A 102 7.10 30.64 -2.55
N LYS A 103 6.81 29.61 -3.36
CA LYS A 103 5.76 29.63 -4.37
C LYS A 103 4.61 28.73 -3.97
N GLU A 104 3.42 29.31 -3.89
CA GLU A 104 2.18 28.55 -3.71
C GLU A 104 1.92 27.65 -4.91
N GLN A 105 1.67 26.38 -4.63
CA GLN A 105 1.33 25.33 -5.60
C GLN A 105 -0.18 25.31 -5.86
N SER A 106 -0.65 24.39 -6.71
CA SER A 106 -2.08 24.22 -6.96
C SER A 106 -2.87 23.90 -5.68
N GLN A 107 -4.05 24.50 -5.57
CA GLN A 107 -4.98 24.24 -4.48
C GLN A 107 -5.65 22.87 -4.67
N ILE A 108 -5.61 22.05 -3.62
CA ILE A 108 -6.24 20.73 -3.54
C ILE A 108 -7.51 20.83 -2.70
N GLY A 109 -8.60 20.24 -3.19
CA GLY A 109 -9.91 20.26 -2.53
C GLY A 109 -10.08 19.20 -1.45
N LEU A 110 -11.25 19.22 -0.80
CA LEU A 110 -11.64 18.23 0.19
C LEU A 110 -11.78 16.84 -0.41
N SER A 111 -11.19 15.85 0.25
CA SER A 111 -11.46 14.43 0.07
C SER A 111 -12.74 14.02 0.80
N LEU A 112 -12.90 14.49 2.04
CA LEU A 112 -14.03 14.11 2.89
C LEU A 112 -14.49 15.26 3.79
N VAL A 113 -15.78 15.21 4.14
CA VAL A 113 -16.35 16.01 5.24
C VAL A 113 -16.93 15.06 6.27
N LEU A 114 -16.36 15.12 7.48
CA LEU A 114 -16.89 14.51 8.69
C LEU A 114 -17.97 15.47 9.24
N ASP A 115 -19.18 15.34 8.71
CA ASP A 115 -20.26 16.32 8.86
C ASP A 115 -20.97 16.24 10.21
N LYS A 116 -20.86 15.11 10.90
CA LYS A 116 -21.51 14.87 12.19
C LYS A 116 -20.52 15.04 13.33
N THR A 117 -21.07 15.37 14.50
CA THR A 117 -20.31 15.47 15.75
C THR A 117 -21.09 14.78 16.86
N VAL A 118 -20.37 14.23 17.84
CA VAL A 118 -20.97 13.70 19.07
C VAL A 118 -20.19 14.21 20.28
N SER A 119 -20.89 14.76 21.26
CA SER A 119 -20.27 15.22 22.50
C SER A 119 -20.09 14.05 23.47
N ASN A 120 -18.86 13.80 23.91
CA ASN A 120 -18.51 12.74 24.83
C ASN A 120 -17.27 13.14 25.64
N SER A 121 -17.23 12.83 26.94
CA SER A 121 -16.08 13.08 27.82
C SER A 121 -15.50 14.51 27.74
N GLY A 122 -16.36 15.52 27.56
CA GLY A 122 -15.96 16.93 27.47
C GLY A 122 -15.44 17.38 26.09
N ASN A 123 -15.33 16.47 25.13
CA ASN A 123 -14.93 16.74 23.74
C ASN A 123 -16.11 16.59 22.78
N SER A 124 -15.95 17.05 21.53
CA SER A 124 -16.91 16.87 20.44
C SER A 124 -16.23 16.17 19.28
N PHE A 125 -16.47 14.87 19.18
CA PHE A 125 -15.81 13.98 18.24
C PHE A 125 -16.50 14.03 16.87
N PRO A 126 -15.77 14.40 15.81
CA PRO A 126 -16.28 14.37 14.45
C PRO A 126 -16.39 12.92 13.96
N TYR A 127 -17.44 12.61 13.20
CA TYR A 127 -17.57 11.29 12.60
C TYR A 127 -18.33 11.31 11.27
N LYS A 128 -18.09 10.27 10.45
CA LYS A 128 -18.83 9.98 9.22
C LYS A 128 -19.62 8.72 9.44
N THR A 129 -20.86 8.70 8.96
CA THR A 129 -21.61 7.46 8.80
C THR A 129 -21.44 6.96 7.37
N ILE A 130 -20.94 5.74 7.19
CA ILE A 130 -20.99 5.04 5.91
C ILE A 130 -22.12 4.00 5.97
N LYS A 131 -22.96 4.02 4.93
CA LYS A 131 -24.03 3.04 4.75
C LYS A 131 -23.54 1.90 3.88
N LEU A 132 -23.83 0.69 4.32
CA LEU A 132 -23.36 -0.56 3.73
C LEU A 132 -24.53 -1.37 3.17
N GLU A 133 -24.24 -2.14 2.11
CA GLU A 133 -25.20 -3.06 1.50
C GLU A 133 -25.07 -4.45 2.13
N VAL A 134 -25.80 -4.73 3.20
CA VAL A 134 -25.71 -6.01 3.94
C VAL A 134 -26.00 -7.22 3.02
N PRO A 135 -25.15 -8.27 3.01
CA PRO A 135 -25.45 -9.51 2.30
C PRO A 135 -26.75 -10.16 2.78
N ALA A 136 -27.46 -10.81 1.84
CA ALA A 136 -28.69 -11.52 2.17
C ALA A 136 -28.42 -12.68 3.13
N ALA A 137 -29.34 -12.87 4.10
CA ALA A 137 -29.29 -14.00 5.01
C ALA A 137 -29.26 -15.34 4.24
N GLN A 138 -28.48 -16.30 4.73
CA GLN A 138 -28.36 -17.64 4.13
C GLN A 138 -28.95 -18.71 5.05
N THR A 139 -29.34 -19.84 4.46
CA THR A 139 -29.76 -21.05 5.20
C THR A 139 -28.78 -22.17 4.87
N MET A 140 -28.19 -22.76 5.91
CA MET A 140 -27.21 -23.84 5.81
C MET A 140 -27.88 -25.18 5.53
N PRO A 141 -27.13 -26.20 5.07
CA PRO A 141 -27.69 -27.53 4.77
C PRO A 141 -28.41 -28.20 5.95
N ASN A 142 -28.03 -27.88 7.19
CA ASN A 142 -28.69 -28.35 8.42
C ASN A 142 -29.95 -27.55 8.80
N GLY A 143 -30.36 -26.56 8.00
CA GLY A 143 -31.52 -25.70 8.25
C GLY A 143 -31.23 -24.47 9.13
N GLU A 144 -30.00 -24.33 9.63
CA GLU A 144 -29.57 -23.16 10.40
C GLU A 144 -29.56 -21.91 9.52
N LYS A 145 -29.98 -20.76 10.06
CA LYS A 145 -29.99 -19.48 9.34
C LYS A 145 -28.88 -18.59 9.87
N CYS A 146 -28.17 -17.89 8.97
CA CYS A 146 -27.17 -16.90 9.33
C CYS A 146 -27.48 -15.52 8.74
N THR A 147 -27.16 -14.49 9.51
CA THR A 147 -27.17 -13.07 9.08
C THR A 147 -25.74 -12.53 9.04
N TYR A 148 -25.54 -11.29 8.61
CA TYR A 148 -24.21 -10.72 8.41
C TYR A 148 -24.01 -9.43 9.20
N VAL A 149 -22.80 -9.25 9.71
CA VAL A 149 -22.32 -8.00 10.31
C VAL A 149 -21.01 -7.56 9.65
N PRO A 150 -20.74 -6.24 9.55
CA PRO A 150 -19.41 -5.77 9.15
C PRO A 150 -18.37 -6.27 10.16
N ASN A 151 -17.18 -6.64 9.70
CA ASN A 151 -16.14 -7.22 10.53
C ASN A 151 -14.78 -6.54 10.24
N ASP A 152 -13.70 -7.30 10.16
CA ASP A 152 -12.36 -6.78 9.86
C ASP A 152 -12.33 -6.06 8.49
N MET A 153 -11.52 -5.01 8.42
CA MET A 153 -11.26 -4.28 7.19
C MET A 153 -9.76 -4.17 6.93
N SER A 154 -9.43 -3.78 5.70
CA SER A 154 -8.14 -3.23 5.30
C SER A 154 -8.38 -2.02 4.39
N THR A 155 -7.32 -1.37 3.95
CA THR A 155 -7.41 -0.16 3.13
C THR A 155 -6.26 -0.06 2.14
N ALA A 156 -6.56 0.46 0.95
CA ALA A 156 -5.62 0.81 -0.10
C ALA A 156 -6.34 1.64 -1.18
N ASP A 157 -5.59 2.34 -2.03
CA ASP A 157 -6.13 3.04 -3.20
C ASP A 157 -6.38 2.03 -4.32
N LEU A 158 -7.63 1.69 -4.60
CA LEU A 158 -7.99 0.61 -5.52
C LEU A 158 -8.17 1.08 -6.96
N ASP A 159 -8.28 2.39 -7.20
CA ASP A 159 -8.52 2.94 -8.54
C ASP A 159 -7.51 4.00 -9.01
N GLY A 160 -6.57 4.38 -8.15
CA GLY A 160 -5.41 5.24 -8.43
C GLY A 160 -5.72 6.73 -8.32
N ASP A 161 -6.71 7.12 -7.53
CA ASP A 161 -7.09 8.53 -7.33
C ASP A 161 -6.39 9.20 -6.14
N GLY A 162 -5.58 8.45 -5.40
CA GLY A 162 -4.83 8.87 -4.21
C GLY A 162 -5.68 8.98 -2.94
N GLU A 163 -6.91 8.47 -2.96
CA GLU A 163 -7.78 8.30 -1.81
C GLU A 163 -7.98 6.82 -1.49
N TYR A 164 -8.16 6.52 -0.21
CA TYR A 164 -8.30 5.15 0.23
C TYR A 164 -9.73 4.62 0.09
N GLU A 165 -9.86 3.37 -0.36
CA GLU A 165 -11.07 2.58 -0.17
C GLU A 165 -10.99 1.74 1.10
N LEU A 166 -12.16 1.37 1.62
CA LEU A 166 -12.29 0.36 2.66
C LEU A 166 -12.60 -0.99 2.02
N VAL A 167 -11.76 -2.00 2.30
CA VAL A 167 -12.01 -3.40 1.93
C VAL A 167 -12.56 -4.12 3.16
N LEU A 168 -13.83 -4.49 3.12
CA LEU A 168 -14.61 -4.98 4.25
C LEU A 168 -14.91 -6.47 4.13
N LYS A 169 -14.50 -7.25 5.13
CA LYS A 169 -14.99 -8.63 5.35
C LYS A 169 -16.34 -8.60 6.07
N TRP A 170 -17.32 -9.32 5.52
CA TRP A 170 -18.57 -9.62 6.20
C TRP A 170 -18.48 -10.95 6.92
N ASP A 171 -18.80 -10.94 8.21
CA ASP A 171 -18.80 -12.15 9.02
C ASP A 171 -20.23 -12.67 9.23
N PRO A 172 -20.52 -13.94 8.88
CA PRO A 172 -21.81 -14.55 9.16
C PRO A 172 -21.98 -14.80 10.67
N SER A 173 -23.20 -14.68 11.18
CA SER A 173 -23.54 -14.87 12.59
C SER A 173 -23.23 -16.27 13.16
N ASN A 174 -22.85 -17.21 12.30
CA ASN A 174 -22.45 -18.57 12.65
C ASN A 174 -21.02 -18.90 12.19
N ALA A 175 -20.14 -17.90 12.09
CA ALA A 175 -18.71 -18.13 11.95
C ALA A 175 -18.15 -18.93 13.15
N HIS A 176 -17.08 -19.69 12.93
CA HIS A 176 -16.56 -20.64 13.90
C HIS A 176 -15.06 -20.45 14.15
N ASP A 177 -14.64 -20.64 15.41
CA ASP A 177 -13.25 -21.00 15.66
C ASP A 177 -12.95 -22.41 15.10
N ASN A 178 -11.69 -22.68 14.78
CA ASN A 178 -11.25 -23.97 14.25
C ASN A 178 -11.51 -25.16 15.18
N SER A 179 -11.61 -24.93 16.49
CA SER A 179 -11.97 -25.98 17.46
C SER A 179 -13.45 -26.40 17.39
N GLN A 180 -14.29 -25.63 16.69
CA GLN A 180 -15.74 -25.84 16.62
C GLN A 180 -16.15 -26.46 15.29
N THR A 181 -17.10 -27.39 15.35
CA THR A 181 -17.82 -27.93 14.17
C THR A 181 -19.08 -27.11 13.88
N GLY A 182 -19.52 -27.10 12.63
CA GLY A 182 -20.75 -26.43 12.17
C GLY A 182 -20.57 -25.82 10.77
N TYR A 183 -21.67 -25.75 10.02
CA TYR A 183 -21.71 -25.04 8.75
C TYR A 183 -21.64 -23.54 8.99
N THR A 184 -20.85 -22.83 8.19
CA THR A 184 -20.81 -21.37 8.23
C THR A 184 -21.49 -20.78 7.00
N GLY A 185 -22.06 -19.60 7.16
CA GLY A 185 -22.37 -18.72 6.03
C GLY A 185 -21.15 -18.44 5.16
N THR A 186 -21.42 -17.87 4.00
CA THR A 186 -20.40 -17.44 3.04
C THR A 186 -19.64 -16.24 3.58
N VAL A 187 -18.31 -16.22 3.45
CA VAL A 187 -17.55 -14.98 3.66
C VAL A 187 -17.70 -14.10 2.41
N PHE A 188 -18.13 -12.86 2.60
CA PHE A 188 -18.14 -11.84 1.54
C PHE A 188 -17.06 -10.80 1.81
N ILE A 189 -16.41 -10.31 0.77
CA ILE A 189 -15.51 -9.17 0.85
C ILE A 189 -16.02 -8.07 -0.10
N ASP A 190 -16.24 -6.87 0.41
CA ASP A 190 -16.64 -5.71 -0.38
C ASP A 190 -15.52 -4.67 -0.45
N ALA A 191 -15.53 -3.83 -1.48
CA ALA A 191 -14.81 -2.56 -1.47
C ALA A 191 -15.79 -1.38 -1.47
N TYR A 192 -15.52 -0.37 -0.64
CA TYR A 192 -16.29 0.87 -0.55
C TYR A 192 -15.38 2.09 -0.64
N LYS A 193 -15.77 3.08 -1.45
CA LYS A 193 -15.24 4.45 -1.33
C LYS A 193 -15.72 5.06 -0.01
N LEU A 194 -14.99 6.04 0.54
CA LEU A 194 -15.34 6.72 1.81
C LEU A 194 -16.69 7.47 1.78
N ASN A 195 -17.23 7.71 0.59
CA ASN A 195 -18.58 8.26 0.41
C ASN A 195 -19.71 7.21 0.53
N GLY A 196 -19.37 5.93 0.73
CA GLY A 196 -20.30 4.81 0.85
C GLY A 196 -20.71 4.14 -0.46
N LYS A 197 -20.13 4.53 -1.60
CA LYS A 197 -20.31 3.79 -2.85
C LYS A 197 -19.57 2.46 -2.78
N ARG A 198 -20.32 1.35 -2.84
CA ARG A 198 -19.74 0.02 -3.05
C ARG A 198 -19.19 -0.09 -4.48
N LEU A 199 -17.93 -0.50 -4.62
CA LEU A 199 -17.32 -0.77 -5.92
C LEU A 199 -17.65 -2.18 -6.40
N TRP A 200 -17.47 -3.18 -5.54
CA TRP A 200 -17.70 -4.59 -5.86
C TRP A 200 -17.93 -5.43 -4.60
N ARG A 201 -18.31 -6.70 -4.82
CA ARG A 201 -18.43 -7.76 -3.81
C ARG A 201 -17.82 -9.05 -4.36
N ILE A 202 -16.93 -9.67 -3.59
CA ILE A 202 -16.45 -11.03 -3.78
C ILE A 202 -17.22 -11.96 -2.83
N ASP A 203 -17.70 -13.07 -3.36
CA ASP A 203 -18.34 -14.16 -2.62
C ASP A 203 -17.35 -15.32 -2.57
N LEU A 204 -16.74 -15.60 -1.42
CA LEU A 204 -15.73 -16.65 -1.30
C LEU A 204 -16.31 -18.07 -1.45
N GLY A 205 -17.64 -18.19 -1.42
CA GLY A 205 -18.35 -19.43 -1.63
C GLY A 205 -18.27 -20.39 -0.45
N LYS A 206 -19.03 -21.48 -0.57
CA LYS A 206 -19.21 -22.50 0.46
C LYS A 206 -17.95 -23.28 0.86
N ASN A 207 -16.90 -23.24 0.02
CA ASN A 207 -15.68 -24.03 0.22
C ASN A 207 -14.60 -23.25 0.98
N ILE A 208 -14.92 -22.03 1.42
CA ILE A 208 -14.15 -21.24 2.39
C ILE A 208 -15.01 -21.10 3.65
N ARG A 209 -14.50 -21.59 4.78
CA ARG A 209 -15.19 -21.54 6.06
C ARG A 209 -15.01 -20.16 6.70
N ALA A 210 -16.03 -19.66 7.39
CA ALA A 210 -15.98 -18.37 8.07
C ALA A 210 -15.45 -18.49 9.50
N GLY A 211 -14.63 -17.52 9.89
CA GLY A 211 -14.00 -17.43 11.21
C GLY A 211 -12.66 -16.70 11.12
N ALA A 212 -12.15 -16.26 12.28
CA ALA A 212 -10.95 -15.44 12.39
C ALA A 212 -9.71 -16.06 11.69
N HIS A 213 -9.54 -17.38 11.78
CA HIS A 213 -8.31 -18.04 11.34
C HIS A 213 -8.32 -18.54 9.90
N TYR A 214 -9.40 -18.31 9.14
CA TYR A 214 -9.53 -18.82 7.77
C TYR A 214 -9.11 -17.80 6.70
N THR A 215 -9.90 -16.73 6.53
CA THR A 215 -9.72 -15.77 5.45
C THR A 215 -8.83 -14.63 5.93
N GLN A 216 -7.58 -14.64 5.48
CA GLN A 216 -6.62 -13.55 5.67
C GLN A 216 -6.44 -12.88 4.30
N PHE A 217 -6.85 -11.63 4.16
CA PHE A 217 -6.82 -10.91 2.88
C PHE A 217 -5.80 -9.78 2.98
N GLN A 218 -4.97 -9.61 1.95
CA GLN A 218 -3.95 -8.57 1.93
C GLN A 218 -4.24 -7.60 0.80
N VAL A 219 -4.32 -6.31 1.12
CA VAL A 219 -4.69 -5.25 0.17
C VAL A 219 -3.52 -4.28 0.02
N PHE A 220 -2.93 -4.26 -1.17
CA PHE A 220 -1.73 -3.49 -1.47
C PHE A 220 -1.53 -3.37 -2.99
N ASP A 221 -0.82 -2.35 -3.45
CA ASP A 221 -0.32 -2.27 -4.83
C ASP A 221 0.93 -3.16 -4.97
N TYR A 222 0.73 -4.38 -5.46
CA TYR A 222 1.80 -5.38 -5.52
C TYR A 222 2.65 -5.28 -6.79
N ASP A 223 2.13 -4.68 -7.86
CA ASP A 223 2.85 -4.59 -9.14
C ASP A 223 3.43 -3.20 -9.44
N GLY A 224 3.07 -2.21 -8.63
CA GLY A 224 3.55 -0.83 -8.68
C GLY A 224 2.86 0.03 -9.75
N ASP A 225 1.65 -0.33 -10.20
CA ASP A 225 0.92 0.43 -11.22
C ASP A 225 0.17 1.66 -10.67
N GLY A 226 0.16 1.86 -9.35
CA GLY A 226 -0.56 2.92 -8.66
C GLY A 226 -1.95 2.51 -8.19
N LYS A 227 -2.34 1.24 -8.32
CA LYS A 227 -3.64 0.71 -7.89
C LYS A 227 -3.45 -0.59 -7.14
N ALA A 228 -4.10 -0.68 -5.98
CA ALA A 228 -3.96 -1.86 -5.16
C ALA A 228 -4.78 -3.05 -5.65
N GLU A 229 -4.26 -4.25 -5.40
CA GLU A 229 -4.96 -5.51 -5.49
C GLU A 229 -5.32 -6.05 -4.12
N MET A 230 -6.23 -7.03 -4.10
CA MET A 230 -6.43 -7.91 -2.96
C MET A 230 -5.95 -9.31 -3.28
N ILE A 231 -5.07 -9.87 -2.44
CA ILE A 231 -4.64 -11.27 -2.51
C ILE A 231 -5.25 -12.04 -1.35
N VAL A 232 -5.92 -13.16 -1.64
CA VAL A 232 -6.61 -13.96 -0.61
C VAL A 232 -6.76 -15.43 -1.03
N LYS A 233 -6.82 -16.32 -0.04
CA LYS A 233 -7.14 -17.73 -0.24
C LYS A 233 -8.57 -17.89 -0.75
N THR A 234 -8.74 -18.70 -1.79
CA THR A 234 -10.01 -18.95 -2.49
C THR A 234 -10.19 -20.44 -2.76
N ALA A 235 -11.35 -20.84 -3.28
CA ALA A 235 -11.67 -22.23 -3.58
C ALA A 235 -12.60 -22.33 -4.79
N ASP A 236 -12.89 -23.56 -5.19
CA ASP A 236 -13.94 -23.83 -6.19
C ASP A 236 -15.25 -23.16 -5.78
N GLY A 237 -15.83 -22.36 -6.68
CA GLY A 237 -17.10 -21.67 -6.49
C GLY A 237 -17.01 -20.29 -5.84
N THR A 238 -15.81 -19.79 -5.52
CA THR A 238 -15.61 -18.36 -5.26
C THR A 238 -16.07 -17.56 -6.49
N ILE A 239 -16.84 -16.49 -6.28
CA ILE A 239 -17.33 -15.58 -7.33
C ILE A 239 -16.63 -14.23 -7.16
N ASP A 240 -15.95 -13.78 -8.21
CA ASP A 240 -15.25 -12.50 -8.24
C ASP A 240 -16.22 -11.30 -8.35
N GLY A 241 -15.68 -10.08 -8.25
CA GLY A 241 -16.45 -8.84 -8.32
C GLY A 241 -17.19 -8.61 -9.64
N THR A 242 -16.84 -9.35 -10.71
CA THR A 242 -17.51 -9.31 -12.01
C THR A 242 -18.58 -10.40 -12.17
N GLY A 243 -18.75 -11.27 -11.17
CA GLY A 243 -19.68 -12.38 -11.19
C GLY A 243 -19.11 -13.68 -11.77
N LYS A 244 -17.80 -13.74 -12.06
CA LYS A 244 -17.15 -14.92 -12.64
C LYS A 244 -16.73 -15.89 -11.53
N ALA A 245 -17.00 -17.18 -11.74
CA ALA A 245 -16.57 -18.22 -10.82
C ALA A 245 -15.10 -18.61 -11.01
N ILE A 246 -14.41 -18.84 -9.90
CA ILE A 246 -13.10 -19.49 -9.83
C ILE A 246 -13.33 -20.99 -9.63
N GLY A 247 -12.65 -21.81 -10.43
CA GLY A 247 -12.79 -23.25 -10.38
C GLY A 247 -14.20 -23.75 -10.74
N ASP A 248 -14.65 -24.84 -10.12
CA ASP A 248 -15.95 -25.46 -10.39
C ASP A 248 -17.02 -25.10 -9.35
N LYS A 249 -17.91 -24.16 -9.70
CA LYS A 249 -19.02 -23.70 -8.84
C LYS A 249 -19.97 -24.80 -8.37
N SER A 250 -20.00 -25.97 -9.02
CA SER A 250 -20.85 -27.09 -8.62
C SER A 250 -20.33 -27.87 -7.42
N LYS A 251 -19.04 -27.70 -7.06
CA LYS A 251 -18.40 -28.49 -5.99
C LYS A 251 -18.80 -28.02 -4.60
N ASP A 252 -19.03 -28.99 -3.73
CA ASP A 252 -19.28 -28.79 -2.30
C ASP A 252 -18.38 -29.78 -1.54
N TYR A 253 -17.33 -29.25 -0.92
CA TYR A 253 -16.35 -30.03 -0.17
C TYR A 253 -16.61 -29.98 1.34
N ARG A 254 -17.72 -29.37 1.78
CA ARG A 254 -18.13 -29.38 3.18
C ARG A 254 -18.57 -30.80 3.56
N ASP A 255 -18.05 -31.30 4.68
CA ASP A 255 -18.53 -32.55 5.26
C ASP A 255 -19.81 -32.35 6.10
N GLY A 256 -20.31 -33.43 6.70
CA GLY A 256 -21.49 -33.38 7.56
C GLY A 256 -21.35 -32.48 8.80
N ASN A 257 -20.12 -32.11 9.17
CA ASN A 257 -19.80 -31.21 10.27
C ASN A 257 -19.54 -29.78 9.79
N GLY A 258 -19.74 -29.48 8.49
CA GLY A 258 -19.50 -28.16 7.91
C GLY A 258 -18.02 -27.79 7.75
N LEU A 259 -17.10 -28.77 7.86
CA LEU A 259 -15.67 -28.57 7.68
C LEU A 259 -15.27 -28.78 6.22
N VAL A 260 -14.28 -28.04 5.74
CA VAL A 260 -13.73 -28.18 4.38
C VAL A 260 -12.29 -28.67 4.46
N LEU A 261 -12.12 -30.00 4.46
CA LEU A 261 -10.81 -30.66 4.64
C LEU A 261 -10.34 -31.41 3.38
N LYS A 262 -11.05 -31.23 2.25
CA LYS A 262 -10.76 -31.83 0.95
C LYS A 262 -11.01 -30.80 -0.16
N GLY A 263 -10.67 -31.18 -1.38
CA GLY A 263 -10.83 -30.33 -2.55
C GLY A 263 -9.65 -29.36 -2.74
N PRO A 264 -9.55 -28.75 -3.93
CA PRO A 264 -8.49 -27.82 -4.24
C PRO A 264 -8.60 -26.54 -3.42
N GLU A 265 -7.45 -25.89 -3.23
CA GLU A 265 -7.32 -24.61 -2.56
C GLU A 265 -6.51 -23.70 -3.47
N TYR A 266 -6.94 -22.45 -3.58
CA TYR A 266 -6.32 -21.49 -4.47
C TYR A 266 -5.86 -20.26 -3.71
N LEU A 267 -4.87 -19.56 -4.25
CA LEU A 267 -4.51 -18.20 -3.89
C LEU A 267 -4.81 -17.32 -5.10
N THR A 268 -5.67 -16.31 -4.91
CA THR A 268 -6.12 -15.46 -6.01
C THR A 268 -5.79 -14.00 -5.74
N VAL A 269 -5.30 -13.34 -6.78
CA VAL A 269 -5.16 -11.89 -6.88
C VAL A 269 -6.42 -11.32 -7.54
N PHE A 270 -7.06 -10.37 -6.89
CA PHE A 270 -8.22 -9.63 -7.36
C PHE A 270 -7.83 -8.18 -7.63
N ARG A 271 -8.19 -7.66 -8.81
CA ARG A 271 -7.95 -6.26 -9.17
C ARG A 271 -8.79 -5.34 -8.29
N GLY A 272 -8.18 -4.29 -7.73
CA GLY A 272 -8.87 -3.36 -6.83
C GLY A 272 -10.07 -2.64 -7.46
N ALA A 273 -9.97 -2.19 -8.70
CA ALA A 273 -11.00 -1.32 -9.28
C ALA A 273 -12.39 -1.99 -9.42
N ASP A 274 -12.45 -3.31 -9.63
CA ASP A 274 -13.68 -4.04 -9.93
C ASP A 274 -13.79 -5.44 -9.30
N GLY A 275 -12.78 -5.86 -8.54
CA GLY A 275 -12.74 -7.17 -7.88
C GLY A 275 -12.61 -8.34 -8.85
N ALA A 276 -12.18 -8.13 -10.10
CA ALA A 276 -11.99 -9.22 -11.06
C ALA A 276 -10.80 -10.11 -10.67
N ALA A 277 -10.94 -11.44 -10.77
CA ALA A 277 -9.82 -12.35 -10.57
C ALA A 277 -8.81 -12.22 -11.72
N VAL A 278 -7.55 -11.87 -11.39
CA VAL A 278 -6.46 -11.64 -12.35
C VAL A 278 -5.55 -12.87 -12.47
N SER A 279 -5.06 -13.36 -11.33
CA SER A 279 -4.18 -14.52 -11.26
C SER A 279 -4.66 -15.45 -10.16
N THR A 280 -4.84 -16.73 -10.48
CA THR A 280 -5.19 -17.78 -9.52
C THR A 280 -4.17 -18.90 -9.64
N ILE A 281 -3.53 -19.24 -8.54
CA ILE A 281 -2.60 -20.36 -8.41
C ILE A 281 -3.08 -21.31 -7.31
N ASP A 282 -2.49 -22.50 -7.21
CA ASP A 282 -2.74 -23.39 -6.08
C ASP A 282 -2.20 -22.76 -4.78
N PHE A 283 -2.97 -22.87 -3.69
CA PHE A 283 -2.54 -22.46 -2.36
C PHE A 283 -1.50 -23.44 -1.81
N VAL A 284 -0.37 -22.93 -1.32
CA VAL A 284 0.74 -23.75 -0.83
C VAL A 284 0.98 -23.50 0.67
N PRO A 285 1.14 -24.57 1.48
CA PRO A 285 0.88 -25.97 1.13
C PRO A 285 -0.61 -26.25 0.95
N SER A 286 -0.93 -27.17 0.03
CA SER A 286 -2.31 -27.65 -0.17
C SER A 286 -2.76 -28.55 0.98
N ARG A 287 -4.08 -28.78 1.09
CA ARG A 287 -4.71 -29.72 2.02
C ARG A 287 -4.18 -31.15 1.94
N ASP A 288 -3.51 -31.57 0.87
CA ASP A 288 -2.94 -32.92 0.75
C ASP A 288 -1.88 -33.21 1.82
N ILE A 289 -1.26 -32.17 2.40
CA ILE A 289 -0.33 -32.35 3.51
C ILE A 289 -1.01 -32.92 4.76
N ASN A 290 -2.35 -32.82 4.88
CA ASN A 290 -3.14 -33.51 5.91
C ASN A 290 -3.08 -35.04 5.77
N GLN A 291 -2.68 -35.58 4.62
CA GLN A 291 -2.61 -37.02 4.35
C GLN A 291 -1.26 -37.64 4.73
N HIS A 292 -0.26 -36.82 5.05
CA HIS A 292 1.06 -37.32 5.46
C HIS A 292 1.12 -37.52 6.98
N VAL A 293 1.01 -38.79 7.40
CA VAL A 293 1.15 -39.19 8.81
C VAL A 293 2.62 -39.42 9.14
N LYS A 294 3.17 -38.64 10.07
CA LYS A 294 4.49 -38.90 10.68
C LYS A 294 4.27 -39.45 12.10
N GLY A 295 4.78 -40.64 12.40
CA GLY A 295 4.81 -41.18 13.78
C GLY A 295 3.64 -42.07 14.21
N LYS A 296 3.72 -42.58 15.45
CA LYS A 296 2.91 -43.68 16.01
C LYS A 296 1.46 -43.32 16.40
N ASP A 297 1.11 -42.03 16.51
CA ASP A 297 -0.18 -41.57 17.04
C ASP A 297 -1.23 -41.28 15.97
N GLY A 298 -0.86 -41.32 14.68
CA GLY A 298 -1.80 -41.19 13.56
C GLY A 298 -2.28 -39.77 13.27
N LYS A 299 -1.69 -38.73 13.87
CA LYS A 299 -2.22 -37.35 13.84
C LYS A 299 -1.67 -36.41 12.75
N GLY A 300 -0.80 -36.90 11.86
CA GLY A 300 -0.27 -36.07 10.77
C GLY A 300 0.77 -35.02 11.21
N TYR A 301 1.25 -34.22 10.25
CA TYR A 301 2.17 -33.10 10.51
C TYR A 301 1.58 -32.01 11.39
N TRP A 302 0.26 -31.89 11.42
CA TRP A 302 -0.43 -30.83 12.16
C TRP A 302 -0.67 -31.17 13.62
N GLY A 303 -0.58 -32.44 14.03
CA GLY A 303 -0.83 -32.85 15.41
C GLY A 303 -2.32 -33.00 15.77
N ASP A 304 -3.22 -32.89 14.80
CA ASP A 304 -4.62 -33.32 14.87
C ASP A 304 -5.15 -33.79 13.51
N ASN A 305 -6.25 -34.56 13.55
CA ASN A 305 -6.89 -35.14 12.36
C ASN A 305 -8.34 -34.67 12.15
N TYR A 306 -8.76 -33.61 12.86
CA TYR A 306 -10.13 -33.08 12.83
C TYR A 306 -10.22 -31.66 12.26
N GLY A 307 -9.12 -31.11 11.74
CA GLY A 307 -9.15 -29.89 10.94
C GLY A 307 -8.89 -28.60 11.71
N ASN A 308 -8.29 -28.66 12.91
CA ASN A 308 -8.03 -27.46 13.69
C ASN A 308 -6.72 -26.79 13.26
N ARG A 309 -5.57 -27.41 13.53
CA ARG A 309 -4.24 -26.81 13.30
C ARG A 309 -3.92 -26.64 11.82
N CYS A 310 -4.44 -27.51 10.96
CA CYS A 310 -4.21 -27.42 9.51
C CYS A 310 -4.99 -26.28 8.84
N GLU A 311 -6.01 -25.71 9.47
CA GLU A 311 -6.77 -24.59 8.91
C GLU A 311 -6.45 -23.27 9.63
N ARG A 312 -5.26 -23.17 10.24
CA ARG A 312 -4.76 -21.94 10.85
C ARG A 312 -3.95 -21.15 9.83
N TYR A 313 -4.50 -20.08 9.32
CA TYR A 313 -3.86 -19.25 8.29
C TYR A 313 -3.48 -17.89 8.84
N LEU A 314 -2.37 -17.35 8.35
CA LEU A 314 -1.93 -15.98 8.59
C LEU A 314 -1.55 -15.34 7.24
N ALA A 315 -1.56 -14.03 7.16
CA ALA A 315 -1.01 -13.29 6.03
C ALA A 315 -0.38 -11.96 6.47
N ALA A 316 0.57 -11.49 5.67
CA ALA A 316 1.20 -10.18 5.84
C ALA A 316 1.67 -9.64 4.49
N THR A 317 2.00 -8.36 4.47
CA THR A 317 2.70 -7.68 3.36
C THR A 317 4.07 -7.25 3.83
N GLY A 318 5.11 -7.33 2.99
CA GLY A 318 6.45 -6.86 3.36
C GLY A 318 7.37 -6.65 2.17
N TYR A 319 8.34 -5.75 2.30
CA TYR A 319 9.35 -5.38 1.31
C TYR A 319 10.55 -6.34 1.34
N LEU A 320 10.36 -7.57 0.84
CA LEU A 320 11.37 -8.64 0.92
C LEU A 320 12.55 -8.47 -0.05
N ASP A 321 12.47 -7.53 -0.99
CA ASP A 321 13.61 -7.08 -1.81
C ASP A 321 14.10 -5.68 -1.42
N GLY A 322 13.51 -5.11 -0.35
CA GLY A 322 13.77 -3.77 0.15
C GLY A 322 13.12 -2.64 -0.66
N VAL A 323 12.34 -2.94 -1.70
CA VAL A 323 11.82 -1.93 -2.65
C VAL A 323 10.35 -2.14 -2.98
N HIS A 324 9.96 -3.35 -3.37
CA HIS A 324 8.61 -3.68 -3.81
C HIS A 324 7.92 -4.59 -2.78
N PRO A 325 6.60 -4.45 -2.60
CA PRO A 325 5.86 -5.28 -1.66
C PRO A 325 5.70 -6.71 -2.19
N SER A 326 5.93 -7.68 -1.32
CA SER A 326 5.61 -9.10 -1.50
C SER A 326 4.44 -9.48 -0.58
N ALA A 327 3.59 -10.39 -1.06
CA ALA A 327 2.54 -10.98 -0.25
C ALA A 327 3.06 -12.22 0.47
N ILE A 328 2.79 -12.35 1.76
CA ILE A 328 3.27 -13.45 2.60
C ILE A 328 2.05 -14.18 3.16
N PHE A 329 1.98 -15.49 2.97
CA PHE A 329 0.94 -16.35 3.53
C PHE A 329 1.54 -17.47 4.35
N ALA A 330 0.92 -17.78 5.48
CA ALA A 330 1.32 -18.88 6.32
C ALA A 330 0.19 -19.85 6.62
N ARG A 331 0.58 -21.10 6.92
CA ARG A 331 -0.31 -22.18 7.35
C ARG A 331 0.32 -22.93 8.52
N GLY A 332 -0.41 -22.97 9.64
CA GLY A 332 -0.05 -23.61 10.91
C GLY A 332 1.03 -22.89 11.70
N TYR A 333 0.90 -22.96 13.02
CA TYR A 333 1.84 -22.35 13.98
C TYR A 333 1.95 -23.10 15.31
N TYR A 334 0.93 -23.86 15.72
CA TYR A 334 0.99 -24.68 16.94
C TYR A 334 1.95 -25.88 16.84
N THR A 335 2.21 -26.36 15.63
CA THR A 335 3.05 -27.52 15.34
C THR A 335 3.85 -27.23 14.07
N SER A 336 3.60 -27.95 12.98
CA SER A 336 4.22 -27.63 11.70
C SER A 336 3.78 -26.24 11.22
N ALA A 337 4.72 -25.51 10.66
CA ALA A 337 4.53 -24.16 10.17
C ALA A 337 5.13 -24.02 8.77
N TYR A 338 4.37 -23.35 7.91
CA TYR A 338 4.71 -23.13 6.52
C TYR A 338 4.49 -21.66 6.21
N VAL A 339 5.50 -21.00 5.66
CA VAL A 339 5.43 -19.59 5.26
C VAL A 339 5.89 -19.49 3.81
N VAL A 340 5.12 -18.79 3.00
CA VAL A 340 5.35 -18.66 1.56
C VAL A 340 5.22 -17.20 1.17
N ALA A 341 6.23 -16.67 0.50
CA ALA A 341 6.19 -15.33 -0.08
C ALA A 341 5.90 -15.40 -1.58
N TYR A 342 5.20 -14.39 -2.09
CA TYR A 342 4.81 -14.26 -3.48
C TYR A 342 5.03 -12.83 -3.97
N ASP A 343 5.45 -12.73 -5.24
CA ASP A 343 5.57 -11.48 -5.98
C ASP A 343 4.52 -11.47 -7.09
N PHE A 344 3.88 -10.33 -7.34
CA PHE A 344 2.89 -10.13 -8.40
C PHE A 344 3.41 -9.11 -9.42
N ASP A 345 3.25 -9.40 -10.71
CA ASP A 345 3.75 -8.54 -11.80
C ASP A 345 2.62 -7.92 -12.65
N GLY A 346 1.44 -7.77 -12.05
CA GLY A 346 0.23 -7.30 -12.73
C GLY A 346 -0.53 -8.38 -13.49
N LYS A 347 0.05 -9.58 -13.59
CA LYS A 347 -0.54 -10.69 -14.37
C LYS A 347 -0.39 -12.03 -13.74
N THR A 348 0.74 -12.29 -13.11
CA THR A 348 1.11 -13.60 -12.60
C THR A 348 1.61 -13.48 -11.19
N LEU A 349 0.97 -14.21 -10.28
CA LEU A 349 1.44 -14.40 -8.93
C LEU A 349 2.51 -15.50 -8.94
N LYS A 350 3.72 -15.18 -8.49
CA LYS A 350 4.86 -16.10 -8.49
C LYS A 350 5.36 -16.31 -7.08
N GLN A 351 5.56 -17.56 -6.71
CA GLN A 351 6.21 -17.89 -5.44
C GLN A 351 7.66 -17.39 -5.47
N ARG A 352 8.01 -16.56 -4.47
CA ARG A 352 9.37 -16.05 -4.23
C ARG A 352 10.21 -17.09 -3.49
N TRP A 353 9.71 -17.58 -2.37
CA TRP A 353 10.32 -18.64 -1.57
C TRP A 353 9.27 -19.38 -0.74
N TYR A 354 9.66 -20.53 -0.20
CA TYR A 354 8.81 -21.37 0.64
C TYR A 354 9.60 -21.96 1.82
N HIS A 355 9.29 -21.50 3.03
CA HIS A 355 9.80 -22.02 4.29
C HIS A 355 8.93 -23.17 4.83
N LYS A 356 9.57 -24.25 5.28
CA LYS A 356 8.92 -25.42 5.89
C LYS A 356 9.53 -25.77 7.24
N SER A 357 8.70 -25.95 8.24
CA SER A 357 9.11 -26.42 9.56
C SER A 357 8.19 -27.56 10.03
N GLU A 358 8.68 -28.80 9.98
CA GLU A 358 7.90 -30.03 10.23
C GLU A 358 8.47 -30.90 11.37
N ASP A 359 9.66 -30.54 11.87
CA ASP A 359 10.35 -31.26 12.93
C ASP A 359 10.15 -30.52 14.26
N PRO A 360 9.64 -31.19 15.31
CA PRO A 360 9.51 -30.59 16.64
C PRO A 360 10.82 -29.96 17.14
N GLY A 361 10.74 -28.73 17.63
CA GLY A 361 11.87 -27.99 18.20
C GLY A 361 12.84 -27.39 17.16
N LYS A 362 12.48 -27.37 15.88
CA LYS A 362 13.30 -26.76 14.81
C LYS A 362 12.50 -25.73 14.02
N GLY A 363 13.22 -24.75 13.46
CA GLY A 363 12.62 -23.73 12.59
C GLY A 363 11.49 -22.97 13.28
N LEU A 364 10.36 -22.84 12.61
CA LEU A 364 9.15 -22.19 13.09
C LEU A 364 8.19 -23.15 13.82
N TYR A 365 8.57 -24.40 14.05
CA TYR A 365 7.66 -25.39 14.63
C TYR A 365 7.21 -24.94 16.03
N GLY A 366 5.91 -24.69 16.20
CA GLY A 366 5.31 -24.34 17.49
C GLY A 366 5.51 -22.88 17.94
N GLU A 367 6.07 -22.01 17.11
CA GLU A 367 6.49 -20.65 17.53
C GLU A 367 5.51 -19.53 17.15
N GLY A 368 4.62 -19.77 16.18
CA GLY A 368 3.81 -18.69 15.61
C GLY A 368 2.67 -18.23 16.50
N ASN A 369 2.31 -16.97 16.36
CA ASN A 369 1.17 -16.35 17.03
C ASN A 369 -0.09 -16.38 16.17
N HIS A 370 -1.19 -15.88 16.72
CA HIS A 370 -2.38 -15.50 15.95
C HIS A 370 -2.23 -14.18 15.17
N SER A 371 -1.02 -13.86 14.70
CA SER A 371 -0.70 -12.69 13.89
C SER A 371 0.56 -12.96 13.07
N LEU A 372 0.75 -12.19 12.00
CA LEU A 372 1.95 -12.20 11.16
C LEU A 372 2.21 -10.77 10.71
N GLN A 373 3.45 -10.31 10.82
CA GLN A 373 3.85 -8.97 10.39
C GLN A 373 5.22 -9.04 9.70
N ALA A 374 5.56 -8.02 8.92
CA ALA A 374 6.87 -7.88 8.30
C ALA A 374 7.35 -6.44 8.40
N ALA A 375 8.63 -6.28 8.76
CA ALA A 375 9.30 -4.99 8.94
C ALA A 375 10.82 -5.18 8.92
N ASP A 376 11.56 -4.12 8.63
CA ASP A 376 13.02 -4.11 8.65
C ASP A 376 13.51 -4.10 10.11
N LEU A 377 13.94 -5.27 10.59
CA LEU A 377 14.22 -5.49 11.99
C LEU A 377 15.61 -4.96 12.38
N ASP A 378 16.58 -4.97 11.46
CA ASP A 378 17.98 -4.61 11.74
C ASP A 378 18.50 -3.39 10.97
N GLY A 379 17.66 -2.77 10.15
CA GLY A 379 17.98 -1.57 9.38
C GLY A 379 18.81 -1.85 8.13
N ASP A 380 18.79 -3.07 7.59
CA ASP A 380 19.52 -3.43 6.37
C ASP A 380 18.78 -3.07 5.06
N GLY A 381 17.53 -2.61 5.20
CA GLY A 381 16.64 -2.18 4.13
C GLY A 381 15.60 -3.22 3.73
N TYR A 382 15.70 -4.47 4.18
CA TYR A 382 14.81 -5.57 3.81
C TYR A 382 13.88 -5.93 4.96
N ASP A 383 12.64 -6.29 4.66
CA ASP A 383 11.72 -6.73 5.71
C ASP A 383 11.97 -8.19 6.12
N GLU A 384 12.13 -8.40 7.42
CA GLU A 384 12.02 -9.71 8.06
C GLU A 384 10.55 -10.09 8.26
N VAL A 385 10.26 -11.40 8.34
CA VAL A 385 8.93 -11.92 8.65
C VAL A 385 8.85 -12.38 10.10
N PHE A 386 8.03 -11.71 10.89
CA PHE A 386 7.81 -11.97 12.30
C PHE A 386 6.72 -13.01 12.51
N PHE A 387 7.10 -14.16 13.06
CA PHE A 387 6.23 -15.32 13.22
C PHE A 387 6.10 -15.68 14.70
N GLY A 388 5.49 -14.77 15.48
CA GLY A 388 5.46 -14.88 16.95
C GLY A 388 6.87 -14.99 17.50
N ALA A 389 7.13 -16.05 18.27
CA ALA A 389 8.38 -16.34 18.96
C ALA A 389 9.59 -16.71 18.05
N ALA A 390 9.47 -16.52 16.74
CA ALA A 390 10.53 -16.73 15.75
C ALA A 390 10.45 -15.69 14.61
N ALA A 391 11.51 -15.61 13.81
CA ALA A 391 11.54 -14.76 12.62
C ALA A 391 12.26 -15.42 11.44
N LEU A 392 11.85 -15.07 10.23
CA LEU A 392 12.55 -15.39 8.99
C LEU A 392 13.22 -14.13 8.42
N ASN A 393 14.38 -14.32 7.77
CA ASN A 393 14.98 -13.28 6.93
C ASN A 393 14.12 -13.03 5.68
N HIS A 394 14.38 -11.92 5.00
CA HIS A 394 13.71 -11.54 3.75
C HIS A 394 13.76 -12.62 2.63
N ASP A 395 14.75 -13.51 2.67
CA ASP A 395 14.93 -14.62 1.72
C ASP A 395 14.23 -15.94 2.14
N GLY A 396 13.49 -15.93 3.26
CA GLY A 396 12.77 -17.07 3.80
C GLY A 396 13.62 -18.04 4.63
N THR A 397 14.91 -17.75 4.84
CA THR A 397 15.76 -18.53 5.77
C THR A 397 15.41 -18.20 7.23
N LEU A 398 15.63 -19.15 8.13
CA LEU A 398 15.40 -18.91 9.56
C LEU A 398 16.40 -17.87 10.05
N ARG A 399 15.88 -16.78 10.63
CA ARG A 399 16.69 -15.78 11.31
C ARG A 399 16.98 -16.22 12.74
N TYR A 400 15.93 -16.43 13.52
CA TYR A 400 16.03 -16.95 14.88
C TYR A 400 14.79 -17.75 15.27
N ARG A 401 14.97 -18.56 16.32
CA ARG A 401 13.92 -19.24 17.07
C ARG A 401 14.20 -19.05 18.55
N THR A 402 13.25 -18.52 19.31
CA THR A 402 13.42 -18.37 20.77
C THR A 402 13.13 -19.68 21.51
N GLY A 403 12.19 -20.49 21.02
CA GLY A 403 11.74 -21.69 21.70
C GLY A 403 10.72 -21.43 22.80
N LEU A 404 10.18 -20.21 22.88
CA LEU A 404 9.17 -19.79 23.85
C LEU A 404 7.75 -20.19 23.43
N GLY A 405 7.57 -20.50 22.15
CA GLY A 405 6.32 -21.05 21.63
C GLY A 405 5.21 -20.01 21.41
N HIS A 406 4.03 -20.54 21.08
CA HIS A 406 2.84 -19.78 20.69
C HIS A 406 2.41 -18.66 21.66
N GLY A 407 1.92 -17.57 21.07
CA GLY A 407 1.35 -16.40 21.73
C GLY A 407 0.13 -15.79 21.02
N ASP A 408 -0.50 -14.84 21.72
CA ASP A 408 -1.79 -14.23 21.33
C ASP A 408 -1.69 -12.73 20.98
N ALA A 409 -0.59 -12.07 21.31
CA ALA A 409 -0.34 -10.66 21.03
C ALA A 409 1.15 -10.40 20.78
N HIS A 410 1.45 -9.63 19.73
CA HIS A 410 2.82 -9.40 19.25
C HIS A 410 2.94 -7.97 18.74
N HIS A 411 3.97 -7.27 19.21
CA HIS A 411 4.24 -5.87 18.89
C HIS A 411 5.64 -5.75 18.29
N ILE A 412 5.76 -5.00 17.19
CA ILE A 412 7.02 -4.75 16.48
C ILE A 412 7.13 -3.23 16.30
N ALA A 413 8.11 -2.62 16.96
CA ALA A 413 8.30 -1.17 16.95
C ALA A 413 9.72 -0.80 17.41
N ASP A 414 10.10 0.47 17.25
CA ASP A 414 11.25 1.07 17.92
C ASP A 414 10.88 1.33 19.40
N MET A 415 10.82 0.26 20.19
CA MET A 415 10.34 0.31 21.58
C MET A 415 11.40 0.86 22.52
N ASP A 416 12.67 0.55 22.25
CA ASP A 416 13.81 1.08 22.97
C ASP A 416 14.66 1.96 22.04
N PRO A 417 14.33 3.26 21.90
CA PRO A 417 14.98 4.16 20.94
C PRO A 417 16.46 4.44 21.23
N ASP A 418 17.00 3.93 22.34
CA ASP A 418 18.43 3.98 22.65
C ASP A 418 19.17 2.71 22.16
N ARG A 419 18.45 1.78 21.52
CA ARG A 419 18.97 0.57 20.88
C ARG A 419 18.71 0.66 19.37
N PRO A 420 19.72 0.47 18.51
CA PRO A 420 19.49 0.50 17.07
C PRO A 420 18.64 -0.68 16.58
N GLY A 421 17.71 -0.39 15.67
CA GLY A 421 16.81 -1.37 15.06
C GLY A 421 15.46 -1.45 15.78
N LEU A 422 14.60 -2.35 15.34
CA LEU A 422 13.32 -2.58 15.99
C LEU A 422 13.45 -3.63 17.10
N GLU A 423 12.54 -3.56 18.06
CA GLU A 423 12.29 -4.62 19.02
C GLU A 423 11.00 -5.37 18.68
N SER A 424 10.95 -6.60 19.20
CA SER A 424 9.77 -7.43 19.18
C SER A 424 9.37 -7.74 20.61
N TRP A 425 8.11 -7.48 20.97
CA TRP A 425 7.56 -7.80 22.28
C TRP A 425 6.34 -8.70 22.16
N ASP A 426 6.31 -9.77 22.95
CA ASP A 426 5.43 -10.90 22.75
C ASP A 426 4.95 -11.49 24.09
N VAL A 427 3.77 -12.13 24.07
CA VAL A 427 3.19 -12.85 25.22
C VAL A 427 3.01 -14.31 24.87
N HIS A 428 3.21 -15.22 25.82
CA HIS A 428 3.21 -16.66 25.56
C HIS A 428 2.09 -17.40 26.28
N GLU A 429 1.38 -18.28 25.54
CA GLU A 429 0.36 -19.20 26.08
C GLU A 429 1.02 -20.44 26.75
N HIS A 430 2.21 -20.80 26.28
CA HIS A 430 2.95 -21.97 26.77
C HIS A 430 3.35 -21.82 28.23
N LYS A 431 2.75 -22.67 29.07
CA LYS A 431 3.01 -22.70 30.52
C LYS A 431 4.42 -23.18 30.89
N ASP A 432 5.10 -23.85 29.97
CA ASP A 432 6.47 -24.32 30.09
C ASP A 432 7.49 -23.40 29.43
N ALA A 433 7.06 -22.28 28.83
CA ALA A 433 7.96 -21.24 28.33
C ALA A 433 8.81 -20.67 29.47
N GLN A 434 9.98 -20.12 29.14
CA GLN A 434 10.81 -19.46 30.16
C GLN A 434 10.15 -18.17 30.69
N TYR A 435 9.44 -17.46 29.80
CA TYR A 435 8.82 -16.18 30.08
C TYR A 435 7.34 -16.21 29.72
N THR A 436 6.53 -15.46 30.45
CA THR A 436 5.11 -15.24 30.14
C THR A 436 4.91 -14.06 29.17
N GLU A 437 5.86 -13.14 29.16
CA GLU A 437 6.01 -12.02 28.23
C GLU A 437 7.50 -11.69 28.12
N GLU A 438 7.96 -11.21 26.96
CA GLU A 438 9.36 -10.80 26.78
C GLU A 438 9.55 -9.80 25.63
N MET A 439 10.59 -8.98 25.77
CA MET A 439 11.11 -8.11 24.71
C MET A 439 12.42 -8.68 24.18
N ARG A 440 12.54 -8.85 22.87
CA ARG A 440 13.73 -9.35 22.17
C ARG A 440 14.23 -8.37 21.12
N GLY A 441 15.54 -8.38 20.93
CA GLY A 441 16.20 -7.61 19.87
C GLY A 441 16.23 -8.35 18.52
N HIS A 442 16.86 -7.72 17.53
CA HIS A 442 16.93 -8.20 16.15
C HIS A 442 17.56 -9.59 15.95
N ASP A 443 18.32 -10.10 16.93
CA ASP A 443 18.96 -11.43 16.91
C ASP A 443 18.15 -12.51 17.65
N GLY A 444 16.96 -12.17 18.15
CA GLY A 444 16.09 -13.06 18.91
C GLY A 444 16.53 -13.28 20.36
N LYS A 445 17.56 -12.59 20.85
CA LYS A 445 17.90 -12.64 22.28
C LYS A 445 16.92 -11.81 23.08
N VAL A 446 16.37 -12.44 24.11
CA VAL A 446 15.56 -11.78 25.13
C VAL A 446 16.40 -10.70 25.82
N ILE A 447 15.94 -9.46 25.76
CA ILE A 447 16.50 -8.30 26.45
C ILE A 447 16.04 -8.33 27.90
N TRP A 448 14.74 -8.51 28.11
CA TRP A 448 14.12 -8.76 29.42
C TRP A 448 12.78 -9.48 29.24
N GLY A 449 12.31 -10.17 30.27
CA GLY A 449 11.00 -10.80 30.29
C GLY A 449 10.56 -11.15 31.70
N THR A 450 9.25 -11.34 31.89
CA THR A 450 8.69 -11.79 33.17
C THR A 450 8.70 -13.33 33.19
N PRO A 451 9.41 -14.00 34.11
CA PRO A 451 9.46 -15.46 34.13
C PRO A 451 8.08 -16.10 34.32
N GLN A 452 7.85 -17.26 33.72
CA GLN A 452 6.66 -18.06 34.03
C GLN A 452 6.61 -18.40 35.54
N PRO A 453 5.44 -18.38 36.20
CA PRO A 453 5.32 -18.74 37.61
C PRO A 453 5.76 -20.18 37.87
N SER A 454 6.51 -20.41 38.96
CA SER A 454 6.99 -21.74 39.35
C SER A 454 5.86 -22.72 39.73
N SER A 455 4.62 -22.24 39.87
CA SER A 455 3.41 -23.02 40.19
C SER A 455 2.76 -23.67 38.97
N GLY A 456 3.52 -23.96 37.90
CA GLY A 456 3.02 -24.66 36.72
C GLY A 456 2.64 -23.76 35.53
N GLY A 457 3.16 -22.53 35.48
CA GLY A 457 2.98 -21.59 34.39
C GLY A 457 1.56 -21.06 34.20
N VAL A 458 1.42 -20.04 33.38
CA VAL A 458 0.14 -19.41 33.03
C VAL A 458 0.06 -19.12 31.54
N ASP A 459 -1.16 -19.17 31.03
CA ASP A 459 -1.49 -18.63 29.71
C ASP A 459 -1.64 -17.10 29.85
N ASN A 460 -0.90 -16.37 29.01
CA ASN A 460 -0.91 -14.93 28.93
C ASN A 460 -1.49 -14.45 27.60
N GLY A 461 -2.79 -14.66 27.41
CA GLY A 461 -3.47 -14.37 26.14
C GLY A 461 -3.64 -12.89 25.73
N ARG A 462 -2.99 -11.92 26.39
CA ARG A 462 -3.08 -10.48 26.05
C ARG A 462 -1.85 -9.68 26.47
N GLY A 463 -1.43 -8.76 25.61
CA GLY A 463 -0.35 -7.82 25.85
C GLY A 463 -0.56 -6.50 25.13
N MET A 464 0.20 -5.47 25.52
CA MET A 464 0.31 -4.21 24.81
C MET A 464 1.72 -3.63 24.98
N ALA A 465 2.25 -3.07 23.90
CA ALA A 465 3.38 -2.15 23.89
C ALA A 465 2.94 -0.82 23.26
N ALA A 466 3.12 0.30 23.97
CA ALA A 466 2.77 1.65 23.52
C ALA A 466 3.52 2.71 24.35
N ASP A 467 3.85 3.85 23.76
CA ASP A 467 4.46 4.99 24.47
C ASP A 467 3.35 5.84 25.09
N VAL A 468 3.10 5.66 26.38
CA VAL A 468 1.97 6.31 27.09
C VAL A 468 2.42 7.17 28.26
N ASP A 469 3.67 7.00 28.72
CA ASP A 469 4.20 7.63 29.92
C ASP A 469 5.40 8.54 29.62
N SER A 470 5.12 9.83 29.45
CA SER A 470 6.12 10.89 29.21
C SER A 470 7.29 10.98 30.22
N GLU A 471 7.23 10.29 31.36
CA GLU A 471 8.34 10.23 32.32
C GLU A 471 9.47 9.28 31.90
N TYR A 472 9.21 8.37 30.95
CA TYR A 472 10.16 7.38 30.48
C TYR A 472 10.33 7.49 28.96
N ARG A 473 11.55 7.24 28.50
CA ARG A 473 11.86 7.22 27.08
C ARG A 473 11.71 5.80 26.54
N GLY A 474 11.02 5.65 25.42
CA GLY A 474 10.68 4.36 24.82
C GLY A 474 9.30 3.88 25.29
N TYR A 475 8.88 2.75 24.76
CA TYR A 475 7.53 2.24 24.99
C TYR A 475 7.38 1.65 26.40
N GLU A 476 6.17 1.73 26.92
CA GLU A 476 5.71 0.92 28.04
C GLU A 476 5.12 -0.40 27.54
N MET A 477 5.34 -1.46 28.32
CA MET A 477 4.84 -2.80 28.03
C MET A 477 4.13 -3.42 29.24
N TRP A 478 2.96 -4.02 28.99
CA TRP A 478 2.16 -4.71 30.01
C TRP A 478 1.34 -5.86 29.42
N SER A 479 1.10 -6.89 30.22
CA SER A 479 0.28 -8.05 29.82
C SER A 479 -0.59 -8.57 30.95
N ALA A 480 -1.55 -9.44 30.62
CA ALA A 480 -2.53 -9.97 31.57
C ALA A 480 -1.87 -10.77 32.71
N LYS A 481 -0.65 -11.29 32.48
CA LYS A 481 0.13 -12.08 33.45
C LYS A 481 1.52 -11.52 33.75
N GLY A 482 1.89 -10.38 33.18
CA GLY A 482 3.19 -9.74 33.37
C GLY A 482 3.42 -9.09 34.74
N GLY A 483 2.37 -8.92 35.55
CA GLY A 483 2.49 -8.35 36.90
C GLY A 483 2.66 -6.83 36.95
N GLY A 484 2.29 -6.13 35.87
CA GLY A 484 2.29 -4.67 35.79
C GLY A 484 3.00 -4.12 34.56
N MET A 485 2.89 -2.80 34.40
CA MET A 485 3.48 -2.02 33.32
C MET A 485 4.96 -1.76 33.58
N LYS A 486 5.78 -1.95 32.54
CA LYS A 486 7.24 -1.82 32.60
C LYS A 486 7.73 -0.91 31.48
N THR A 487 8.82 -0.21 31.71
CA THR A 487 9.50 0.57 30.68
C THR A 487 10.15 -0.34 29.63
N ALA A 488 10.64 0.26 28.54
CA ALA A 488 11.53 -0.36 27.55
C ALA A 488 12.70 -1.18 28.16
N LYS A 489 13.17 -0.80 29.36
CA LYS A 489 14.27 -1.47 30.06
C LYS A 489 13.81 -2.55 31.05
N GLY A 490 12.53 -2.89 31.09
CA GLY A 490 11.94 -3.89 31.99
C GLY A 490 11.77 -3.40 33.43
N LYS A 491 11.89 -2.09 33.70
CA LYS A 491 11.69 -1.53 35.03
C LYS A 491 10.18 -1.39 35.29
N LEU A 492 9.70 -1.98 36.39
CA LEU A 492 8.29 -1.84 36.82
C LEU A 492 7.94 -0.38 37.14
N ILE A 493 6.88 0.13 36.51
CA ILE A 493 6.28 1.43 36.76
C ILE A 493 5.16 1.30 37.80
N GLY A 494 4.33 0.26 37.67
CA GLY A 494 3.21 -0.02 38.57
C GLY A 494 2.20 -0.96 37.94
N THR A 495 0.99 -1.00 38.48
CA THR A 495 -0.13 -1.82 37.96
C THR A 495 -1.34 -0.95 37.63
N PRO A 496 -1.21 0.01 36.69
CA PRO A 496 -2.35 0.84 36.30
C PRO A 496 -3.44 -0.01 35.65
N ALA A 497 -4.69 0.44 35.73
CA ALA A 497 -5.78 -0.11 34.92
C ALA A 497 -5.67 0.46 33.49
N VAL A 498 -5.21 -0.37 32.57
CA VAL A 498 -4.95 -0.06 31.15
C VAL A 498 -5.51 -1.19 30.30
N SER A 499 -6.02 -0.88 29.10
CA SER A 499 -6.50 -1.91 28.17
C SER A 499 -5.33 -2.67 27.54
N GLN A 500 -5.61 -3.87 27.02
CA GLN A 500 -4.63 -4.77 26.39
C GLN A 500 -5.23 -5.27 25.07
N ASN A 501 -5.36 -4.36 24.12
CA ASN A 501 -5.97 -4.62 22.83
C ASN A 501 -5.26 -3.84 21.71
N PHE A 502 -5.58 -2.56 21.52
CA PHE A 502 -4.96 -1.68 20.51
C PHE A 502 -4.36 -0.42 21.14
N ARG A 503 -3.40 0.18 20.41
CA ARG A 503 -3.00 1.58 20.59
C ARG A 503 -3.55 2.42 19.44
N ILE A 504 -3.66 3.73 19.63
CA ILE A 504 -4.10 4.68 18.60
C ILE A 504 -3.56 6.09 18.90
N TYR A 505 -3.07 6.81 17.89
CA TYR A 505 -2.80 8.24 17.98
C TYR A 505 -4.08 9.02 17.68
N PHE A 506 -4.73 9.55 18.72
CA PHE A 506 -6.09 10.09 18.57
C PHE A 506 -6.24 11.53 19.05
N ASP A 507 -5.43 11.99 20.00
CA ASP A 507 -5.48 13.36 20.49
C ASP A 507 -4.54 14.34 19.77
N GLY A 508 -3.84 15.23 20.46
CA GLY A 508 -2.94 16.22 19.87
C GLY A 508 -1.47 16.02 20.23
N ASP A 509 -1.13 15.27 21.27
CA ASP A 509 0.26 15.07 21.69
C ASP A 509 0.91 13.88 20.96
N GLU A 510 2.18 13.61 21.24
CA GLU A 510 2.99 12.58 20.57
C GLU A 510 2.87 11.17 21.17
N TYR A 511 2.01 10.97 22.17
CA TYR A 511 1.85 9.69 22.90
C TYR A 511 0.67 8.88 22.37
N ASP A 512 0.72 7.57 22.62
CA ASP A 512 -0.35 6.66 22.28
C ASP A 512 -1.54 6.81 23.24
N GLU A 513 -2.75 6.87 22.69
CA GLU A 513 -3.96 6.45 23.40
C GLU A 513 -4.12 4.93 23.30
N LEU A 514 -4.97 4.38 24.18
CA LEU A 514 -5.31 2.97 24.19
C LEU A 514 -6.74 2.74 23.72
N LEU A 515 -6.93 1.71 22.89
CA LEU A 515 -8.20 1.37 22.26
C LEU A 515 -8.64 -0.05 22.63
N ASP A 516 -9.92 -0.21 22.96
CA ASP A 516 -10.59 -1.51 23.10
C ASP A 516 -11.96 -1.46 22.43
N GLY A 517 -12.04 -1.98 21.20
CA GLY A 517 -13.23 -1.96 20.34
C GLY A 517 -13.57 -0.56 19.86
N ALA A 518 -14.48 0.10 20.56
CA ALA A 518 -14.91 1.47 20.27
C ALA A 518 -14.65 2.43 21.45
N PHE A 519 -13.84 2.01 22.42
CA PHE A 519 -13.55 2.74 23.64
C PHE A 519 -12.08 3.16 23.66
N VAL A 520 -11.82 4.47 23.69
CA VAL A 520 -10.48 5.06 23.73
C VAL A 520 -10.22 5.65 25.10
N THR A 521 -9.06 5.34 25.68
CA THR A 521 -8.57 5.91 26.94
C THR A 521 -7.22 6.57 26.76
N LYS A 522 -6.96 7.66 27.49
CA LYS A 522 -5.66 8.30 27.56
C LYS A 522 -5.00 8.02 28.90
N PHE A 523 -3.72 7.65 28.89
CA PHE A 523 -2.95 7.46 30.10
C PHE A 523 -2.51 8.81 30.67
N ASN A 524 -2.68 9.00 31.98
CA ASN A 524 -2.18 10.16 32.69
C ASN A 524 -0.84 9.81 33.34
N SER A 525 0.26 10.36 32.81
CA SER A 525 1.62 10.11 33.30
C SER A 525 1.86 10.55 34.75
N ILE A 526 1.11 11.52 35.28
CA ILE A 526 1.28 12.00 36.67
C ILE A 526 0.57 11.06 37.65
N ASP A 527 -0.71 10.77 37.37
CA ASP A 527 -1.56 9.97 38.25
C ASP A 527 -1.38 8.45 38.04
N LYS A 528 -0.68 8.05 36.97
CA LYS A 528 -0.47 6.66 36.54
C LYS A 528 -1.78 5.89 36.42
N LYS A 529 -2.76 6.47 35.71
CA LYS A 529 -4.10 5.89 35.49
C LYS A 529 -4.59 6.22 34.08
N SER A 530 -5.42 5.35 33.50
CA SER A 530 -6.11 5.67 32.25
C SER A 530 -7.46 6.33 32.51
N GLU A 531 -7.76 7.36 31.74
CA GLU A 531 -9.04 8.08 31.76
C GLU A 531 -9.76 7.91 30.42
N THR A 532 -11.09 7.82 30.46
CA THR A 532 -11.90 7.73 29.24
C THR A 532 -11.72 8.98 28.40
N TYR A 533 -11.25 8.79 27.16
CA TYR A 533 -11.16 9.86 26.18
C TYR A 533 -12.37 9.85 25.23
N PHE A 534 -12.75 8.66 24.74
CA PHE A 534 -13.95 8.46 23.92
C PHE A 534 -14.67 7.16 24.27
N ASP A 535 -15.94 7.26 24.66
CA ASP A 535 -16.85 6.14 24.89
C ASP A 535 -17.79 5.96 23.70
N GLY A 536 -17.31 5.30 22.64
CA GLY A 536 -18.06 5.04 21.41
C GLY A 536 -19.35 4.24 21.60
N PRO A 537 -19.41 3.21 22.46
CA PRO A 537 -20.66 2.53 22.79
C PRO A 537 -21.73 3.48 23.34
N ALA A 538 -21.38 4.33 24.33
CA ALA A 538 -22.33 5.29 24.88
C ALA A 538 -22.66 6.43 23.90
N ALA A 539 -21.69 6.89 23.12
CA ALA A 539 -21.83 8.04 22.23
C ALA A 539 -22.59 7.72 20.94
N LEU A 540 -22.31 6.57 20.31
CA LEU A 540 -22.77 6.24 18.96
C LEU A 540 -23.53 4.91 18.87
N GLY A 541 -23.60 4.13 19.95
CA GLY A 541 -23.99 2.72 19.87
C GLY A 541 -23.04 1.92 18.98
N ALA A 542 -21.75 2.30 18.99
CA ALA A 542 -20.69 1.63 18.26
C ALA A 542 -20.15 0.43 19.05
N THR A 543 -19.62 -0.56 18.36
CA THR A 543 -19.01 -1.74 18.98
C THR A 543 -17.86 -2.27 18.12
N GLY A 544 -16.98 -3.05 18.73
CA GLY A 544 -15.94 -3.78 18.03
C GLY A 544 -16.42 -5.06 17.33
N CYS A 545 -15.45 -5.79 16.81
CA CYS A 545 -15.59 -7.05 16.11
C CYS A 545 -15.09 -8.21 16.98
N ASN A 546 -15.30 -9.44 16.51
CA ASN A 546 -14.58 -10.63 16.99
C ASN A 546 -14.79 -10.99 18.47
N GLY A 547 -15.97 -10.70 19.01
CA GLY A 547 -16.38 -11.12 20.35
C GLY A 547 -15.50 -10.51 21.45
N THR A 548 -14.86 -11.34 22.27
CA THR A 548 -14.00 -10.86 23.37
C THR A 548 -12.69 -10.26 22.88
N LYS A 549 -12.24 -10.55 21.64
CA LYS A 549 -11.11 -9.83 21.03
C LYS A 549 -11.43 -8.35 20.88
N ASN A 550 -12.71 -8.04 20.63
CA ASN A 550 -13.25 -6.68 20.64
C ASN A 550 -12.39 -5.71 19.82
N THR A 551 -11.99 -6.10 18.62
CA THR A 551 -11.11 -5.28 17.76
C THR A 551 -11.91 -4.17 17.09
N PRO A 552 -11.31 -3.04 16.70
CA PRO A 552 -11.94 -2.15 15.72
C PRO A 552 -12.15 -2.90 14.39
N SER A 553 -12.91 -2.30 13.47
CA SER A 553 -12.93 -2.78 12.09
C SER A 553 -11.61 -2.44 11.38
N LEU A 554 -11.06 -1.25 11.66
CA LEU A 554 -9.76 -0.77 11.19
C LEU A 554 -9.29 0.41 12.05
N VAL A 555 -7.98 0.52 12.27
CA VAL A 555 -7.30 1.75 12.71
C VAL A 555 -6.22 2.11 11.69
N ALA A 556 -6.31 3.31 11.11
CA ALA A 556 -5.32 3.79 10.13
C ALA A 556 -5.36 5.32 10.00
N ASP A 557 -4.24 5.96 9.69
CA ASP A 557 -4.20 7.32 9.10
C ASP A 557 -4.82 7.27 7.69
N LEU A 558 -6.15 7.43 7.61
CA LEU A 558 -6.90 7.29 6.37
C LEU A 558 -6.92 8.59 5.57
N PHE A 559 -6.79 9.74 6.22
CA PHE A 559 -6.80 11.08 5.65
C PHE A 559 -6.44 12.09 6.75
N GLY A 560 -6.39 13.38 6.42
CA GLY A 560 -6.05 14.40 7.40
C GLY A 560 -4.57 14.40 7.72
N ASP A 561 -4.22 14.73 8.95
CA ASP A 561 -2.83 14.71 9.40
C ASP A 561 -2.43 13.33 9.92
N TRP A 562 -1.30 13.21 10.61
CA TRP A 562 -0.69 11.95 11.01
C TRP A 562 -1.49 11.08 11.99
N ARG A 563 -2.61 11.57 12.51
CA ARG A 563 -3.38 10.87 13.54
C ARG A 563 -4.33 9.87 12.90
N GLU A 564 -4.65 8.85 13.66
CA GLU A 564 -5.31 7.66 13.14
C GLU A 564 -6.83 7.80 13.24
N GLU A 565 -7.53 7.39 12.19
CA GLU A 565 -8.98 7.23 12.19
C GLU A 565 -9.39 5.89 12.80
N LEU A 566 -10.47 5.92 13.58
CA LEU A 566 -11.12 4.75 14.15
C LEU A 566 -12.34 4.35 13.30
N VAL A 567 -12.29 3.18 12.67
CA VAL A 567 -13.44 2.59 11.96
C VAL A 567 -14.10 1.51 12.82
N VAL A 568 -15.39 1.70 13.14
CA VAL A 568 -16.16 0.79 14.00
C VAL A 568 -17.58 0.60 13.48
N ARG A 569 -18.19 -0.55 13.76
CA ARG A 569 -19.55 -0.86 13.33
C ARG A 569 -20.61 -0.43 14.35
N SER A 570 -21.83 -0.23 13.89
CA SER A 570 -22.99 -0.14 14.79
C SER A 570 -23.25 -1.50 15.46
N GLU A 571 -23.58 -1.45 16.75
CA GLU A 571 -24.01 -2.64 17.50
C GLU A 571 -25.32 -3.21 16.98
N LYS A 572 -26.23 -2.33 16.52
CA LYS A 572 -27.63 -2.68 16.23
C LYS A 572 -28.00 -2.63 14.76
N ASP A 573 -27.30 -1.83 13.96
CA ASP A 573 -27.61 -1.62 12.55
C ASP A 573 -26.46 -2.15 11.67
N PRO A 574 -26.58 -3.36 11.09
CA PRO A 574 -25.53 -3.93 10.25
C PRO A 574 -25.30 -3.15 8.95
N THR A 575 -26.17 -2.18 8.61
CA THR A 575 -25.97 -1.27 7.47
C THR A 575 -25.04 -0.10 7.79
N THR A 576 -24.51 0.01 9.01
CA THR A 576 -23.81 1.21 9.47
C THR A 576 -22.43 0.90 10.02
N ILE A 577 -21.44 1.64 9.50
CA ILE A 577 -20.15 1.86 10.16
C ILE A 577 -19.95 3.36 10.41
N TYR A 578 -19.09 3.65 11.37
CA TYR A 578 -18.65 4.98 11.74
C TYR A 578 -17.15 5.10 11.48
N ILE A 579 -16.73 6.17 10.82
CA ILE A 579 -15.34 6.62 10.84
C ILE A 579 -15.29 7.78 11.82
N VAL A 580 -14.58 7.63 12.92
CA VAL A 580 -14.40 8.65 13.96
C VAL A 580 -12.97 9.17 13.86
N SER A 581 -12.81 10.49 13.89
CA SER A 581 -11.50 11.14 13.84
C SER A 581 -11.30 12.04 15.06
N THR A 582 -10.10 12.57 15.21
CA THR A 582 -9.66 13.41 16.32
C THR A 582 -10.53 14.66 16.53
N PRO A 583 -10.83 15.06 17.79
CA PRO A 583 -11.60 16.27 18.09
C PRO A 583 -10.75 17.55 18.21
N VAL A 584 -9.42 17.43 18.15
CA VAL A 584 -8.47 18.51 18.48
C VAL A 584 -7.44 18.72 17.37
N ALA A 585 -6.79 19.88 17.34
CA ALA A 585 -5.63 20.10 16.48
C ALA A 585 -4.37 19.58 17.19
N SER A 586 -3.42 19.04 16.42
CA SER A 586 -2.08 18.71 16.92
C SER A 586 -1.10 19.85 16.60
N PRO A 587 -0.22 20.26 17.54
CA PRO A 587 0.88 21.14 17.23
C PRO A 587 2.01 20.43 16.45
N HIS A 588 2.00 19.10 16.43
CA HIS A 588 3.09 18.30 15.88
C HIS A 588 2.95 18.09 14.38
N ARG A 589 4.11 18.05 13.72
CA ARG A 589 4.24 17.88 12.29
C ARG A 589 4.95 16.57 12.01
N VAL A 590 4.22 15.61 11.49
CA VAL A 590 4.69 14.27 11.13
C VAL A 590 4.19 13.97 9.72
N TYR A 591 4.96 13.21 8.95
CA TYR A 591 4.46 12.68 7.68
C TYR A 591 3.24 11.79 7.93
N THR A 592 2.37 11.67 6.93
CA THR A 592 1.31 10.65 6.98
C THR A 592 1.93 9.28 7.32
N LEU A 593 1.35 8.58 8.28
CA LEU A 593 1.88 7.30 8.77
C LEU A 593 1.79 6.23 7.69
N MET A 594 0.90 6.40 6.72
CA MET A 594 0.82 5.53 5.55
C MET A 594 2.02 5.67 4.60
N HIS A 595 2.95 6.60 4.85
CA HIS A 595 4.27 6.69 4.20
C HIS A 595 5.42 6.18 5.08
N ASP A 596 5.13 5.63 6.26
CA ASP A 596 6.05 4.79 7.03
C ASP A 596 5.83 3.33 6.63
N ALA A 597 6.88 2.66 6.13
CA ALA A 597 6.73 1.33 5.56
C ALA A 597 6.29 0.28 6.61
N THR A 598 6.83 0.37 7.83
CA THR A 598 6.48 -0.52 8.95
C THR A 598 5.01 -0.36 9.34
N TYR A 599 4.54 0.89 9.47
CA TYR A 599 3.14 1.17 9.75
C TYR A 599 2.22 0.68 8.63
N ARG A 600 2.55 1.02 7.37
CA ARG A 600 1.71 0.71 6.21
C ARG A 600 1.55 -0.79 5.97
N THR A 601 2.61 -1.58 6.16
CA THR A 601 2.54 -3.05 6.08
C THR A 601 1.78 -3.65 7.27
N ALA A 602 1.89 -3.05 8.45
CA ALA A 602 1.10 -3.45 9.62
C ALA A 602 -0.41 -3.20 9.41
N VAL A 603 -0.81 -2.07 8.82
CA VAL A 603 -2.21 -1.78 8.43
C VAL A 603 -2.74 -2.82 7.43
N ALA A 604 -1.92 -3.25 6.45
CA ALA A 604 -2.30 -4.32 5.52
C ALA A 604 -2.54 -5.67 6.25
N SER A 605 -1.79 -5.90 7.33
CA SER A 605 -1.80 -7.14 8.11
C SER A 605 -2.76 -7.10 9.30
N GLU A 606 -3.40 -5.97 9.59
CA GLU A 606 -4.26 -5.79 10.78
C GLU A 606 -5.42 -6.79 10.83
N ASN A 607 -6.01 -7.15 9.69
CA ASN A 607 -7.10 -8.12 9.61
C ASN A 607 -6.68 -9.58 9.88
N THR A 608 -5.39 -9.86 10.00
CA THR A 608 -4.87 -11.23 10.09
C THR A 608 -5.17 -11.86 11.45
N ALA A 609 -6.03 -12.88 11.43
CA ALA A 609 -6.39 -13.72 12.57
C ALA A 609 -6.83 -12.96 13.83
N TYR A 610 -5.97 -12.79 14.84
CA TYR A 610 -6.23 -11.92 15.98
C TYR A 610 -5.51 -10.60 15.76
N ASN A 611 -6.28 -9.61 15.30
CA ASN A 611 -5.80 -8.31 14.88
C ASN A 611 -4.84 -7.71 15.91
N GLN A 612 -3.72 -7.17 15.44
CA GLN A 612 -2.74 -6.45 16.25
C GLN A 612 -2.68 -4.99 15.78
N PRO A 613 -2.44 -4.02 16.69
CA PRO A 613 -2.36 -2.62 16.30
C PRO A 613 -1.17 -2.36 15.36
N PRO A 614 -1.33 -1.46 14.37
CA PRO A 614 -0.20 -0.99 13.58
C PRO A 614 0.76 -0.17 14.45
N HIS A 615 2.06 -0.27 14.15
CA HIS A 615 3.13 0.48 14.83
C HIS A 615 3.98 1.19 13.78
N VAL A 616 4.48 2.37 14.14
CA VAL A 616 5.44 3.10 13.31
C VAL A 616 6.85 2.49 13.42
N GLY A 617 7.62 2.56 12.34
CA GLY A 617 9.01 2.09 12.27
C GLY A 617 10.03 3.00 12.95
N PHE A 618 9.57 4.03 13.67
CA PHE A 618 10.40 5.00 14.36
C PHE A 618 9.78 5.39 15.71
N PHE A 619 10.60 5.88 16.64
CA PHE A 619 10.10 6.46 17.87
C PHE A 619 9.47 7.86 17.65
N MET A 620 8.16 7.98 17.91
CA MET A 620 7.36 9.17 17.58
C MET A 620 7.90 10.49 18.19
N PRO A 621 8.24 10.56 19.50
CA PRO A 621 8.80 11.80 20.07
C PRO A 621 10.09 12.27 19.40
N ASP A 622 10.94 11.36 18.91
CA ASP A 622 12.15 11.71 18.17
C ASP A 622 11.84 12.25 16.77
N MET A 623 10.83 11.67 16.10
CA MET A 623 10.36 12.15 14.80
C MET A 623 9.74 13.54 14.90
N VAL A 624 8.92 13.78 15.93
CA VAL A 624 8.34 15.10 16.21
C VAL A 624 9.43 16.15 16.45
N LYS A 625 10.49 15.79 17.19
CA LYS A 625 11.61 16.69 17.50
C LYS A 625 12.50 16.95 16.28
N SER A 626 12.69 15.95 15.43
CA SER A 626 13.59 16.00 14.29
C SER A 626 13.01 15.22 13.11
N LEU A 627 12.06 15.85 12.43
CA LEU A 627 11.37 15.27 11.28
C LEU A 627 12.35 14.83 10.18
N LYS A 628 12.36 13.53 9.88
CA LYS A 628 13.16 12.93 8.80
C LYS A 628 12.23 12.51 7.68
N GLN A 629 12.57 12.91 6.46
CA GLN A 629 11.83 12.50 5.28
C GLN A 629 11.97 10.97 5.08
N PRO A 630 10.88 10.23 4.83
CA PRO A 630 10.95 8.80 4.55
C PRO A 630 11.64 8.55 3.21
N ASP A 631 12.43 7.49 3.10
CA ASP A 631 13.14 7.11 1.88
C ASP A 631 12.25 6.26 0.97
N ILE A 632 11.38 6.96 0.22
CA ILE A 632 10.32 6.35 -0.58
C ILE A 632 10.28 6.94 -1.99
N TYR A 633 9.70 6.19 -2.91
CA TYR A 633 9.14 6.72 -4.15
C TYR A 633 7.65 6.39 -4.20
N VAL A 634 6.86 7.29 -4.77
CA VAL A 634 5.42 7.06 -4.92
C VAL A 634 5.10 6.46 -6.28
N VAL A 635 4.15 5.53 -6.33
CA VAL A 635 3.67 4.86 -7.56
C VAL A 635 2.68 5.71 -8.34
N GLY A 636 2.73 5.68 -9.67
CA GLY A 636 1.93 6.56 -10.52
C GLY A 636 2.49 8.00 -10.64
N GLU A 637 1.89 8.83 -11.49
CA GLU A 637 2.24 10.25 -11.60
C GLU A 637 1.50 11.07 -10.52
N ASN A 638 2.12 12.12 -9.96
CA ASN A 638 1.48 13.06 -9.01
C ASN A 638 0.07 13.45 -9.45
N VAL A 639 -0.97 12.86 -8.84
CA VAL A 639 -2.35 13.15 -9.23
C VAL A 639 -2.82 14.36 -8.44
N VAL A 640 -2.80 15.53 -9.08
CA VAL A 640 -3.67 16.64 -8.68
C VAL A 640 -5.02 16.40 -9.35
N VAL A 641 -6.00 15.86 -8.61
CA VAL A 641 -7.38 15.75 -9.09
C VAL A 641 -8.17 17.02 -8.75
N PRO A 642 -8.68 17.76 -9.74
CA PRO A 642 -9.96 18.46 -9.62
C PRO A 642 -11.05 17.61 -10.29
N VAL A 643 -12.13 17.32 -9.55
CA VAL A 643 -13.25 16.46 -9.96
C VAL A 643 -13.96 16.96 -11.23
N ASP A 644 -14.18 16.08 -12.22
CA ASP A 644 -15.15 16.28 -13.32
C ASP A 644 -15.73 14.94 -13.83
N THR A 645 -17.06 14.87 -14.01
CA THR A 645 -17.89 13.64 -14.08
C THR A 645 -18.13 13.08 -15.49
N THR A 646 -17.27 13.35 -16.46
CA THR A 646 -17.44 12.88 -17.86
C THR A 646 -16.47 11.72 -18.19
N PRO A 647 -16.95 10.54 -18.65
CA PRO A 647 -16.07 9.42 -19.01
C PRO A 647 -15.19 9.76 -20.22
N VAL A 648 -13.95 9.24 -20.24
CA VAL A 648 -13.05 9.33 -21.41
C VAL A 648 -13.41 8.24 -22.42
N VAL A 649 -13.58 8.60 -23.69
CA VAL A 649 -13.87 7.66 -24.80
C VAL A 649 -12.64 7.52 -25.70
N ASN A 650 -12.21 6.26 -25.96
CA ASN A 650 -10.90 5.91 -26.54
C ASN A 650 -10.98 5.11 -27.86
N ASP A 651 -11.79 5.54 -28.84
CA ASP A 651 -11.81 4.94 -30.18
C ASP A 651 -11.63 6.01 -31.26
N GLY A 652 -10.50 6.00 -31.99
CA GLY A 652 -10.07 7.05 -32.92
C GLY A 652 -10.95 7.22 -34.17
N LEU A 653 -12.16 7.78 -33.99
CA LEU A 653 -13.23 7.83 -34.99
C LEU A 653 -13.22 9.10 -35.86
N SER A 654 -12.64 10.21 -35.39
CA SER A 654 -12.58 11.48 -36.16
C SER A 654 -11.13 11.91 -36.46
N MET A 655 -10.76 12.02 -37.75
CA MET A 655 -9.41 12.42 -38.18
C MET A 655 -9.38 13.78 -38.90
N LEU A 656 -8.68 14.77 -38.33
CA LEU A 656 -8.63 16.16 -38.79
C LEU A 656 -7.22 16.52 -39.28
N ASP A 657 -7.14 17.17 -40.45
CA ASP A 657 -5.89 17.68 -41.01
C ASP A 657 -5.33 18.83 -40.16
N ALA A 658 -4.23 18.59 -39.45
CA ALA A 658 -3.64 19.58 -38.55
C ALA A 658 -2.71 20.55 -39.28
N SER A 659 -2.48 20.38 -40.59
CA SER A 659 -1.45 21.14 -41.32
C SER A 659 -1.68 22.65 -41.35
N LYS A 660 -2.93 23.11 -41.21
CA LYS A 660 -3.30 24.53 -41.29
C LYS A 660 -4.04 24.99 -40.02
N PRO A 661 -3.33 25.48 -38.98
CA PRO A 661 -3.98 26.16 -37.88
C PRO A 661 -4.64 27.46 -38.35
N LYS A 662 -5.65 27.91 -37.60
CA LYS A 662 -6.32 29.21 -37.79
C LYS A 662 -5.41 30.37 -37.40
N ASP A 663 -4.60 30.18 -36.35
CA ASP A 663 -3.61 31.14 -35.86
C ASP A 663 -2.40 30.37 -35.31
N GLY A 664 -1.21 30.94 -35.39
CA GLY A 664 -0.01 30.26 -34.94
C GLY A 664 1.28 30.99 -35.24
N VAL A 665 2.34 30.53 -34.60
CA VAL A 665 3.74 30.96 -34.78
C VAL A 665 4.50 29.78 -35.37
N GLY A 666 4.55 29.75 -36.70
CA GLY A 666 4.99 28.64 -37.54
C GLY A 666 4.41 28.77 -38.95
N TRP A 667 4.59 27.76 -39.81
CA TRP A 667 4.02 27.74 -41.16
C TRP A 667 3.65 26.33 -41.64
N THR A 668 2.71 26.26 -42.59
CA THR A 668 2.28 25.00 -43.21
C THR A 668 3.24 24.59 -44.32
N GLU A 669 3.66 23.33 -44.34
CA GLU A 669 4.55 22.77 -45.36
C GLU A 669 4.14 21.37 -45.79
N SER A 670 4.71 20.91 -46.91
CA SER A 670 4.57 19.54 -47.43
C SER A 670 5.89 19.03 -48.00
N THR A 671 7.01 19.63 -47.58
CA THR A 671 8.36 19.33 -48.12
C THR A 671 8.90 18.00 -47.61
N ASN A 672 8.66 17.68 -46.33
CA ASN A 672 8.99 16.37 -45.78
C ASN A 672 7.85 15.39 -46.02
N GLU A 673 8.13 14.28 -46.72
CA GLU A 673 7.16 13.22 -47.03
C GLU A 673 6.65 12.49 -45.75
N GLY A 674 5.55 11.73 -45.85
CA GLY A 674 5.04 10.90 -44.74
C GLY A 674 3.86 11.47 -43.95
N PHE A 675 3.43 12.70 -44.26
CA PHE A 675 2.14 13.24 -43.81
C PHE A 675 0.96 12.55 -44.52
N LEU A 676 -0.19 12.46 -43.87
CA LEU A 676 -1.34 11.69 -44.36
C LEU A 676 -2.28 12.44 -45.30
N LYS A 677 -2.31 13.79 -45.25
CA LYS A 677 -3.23 14.61 -46.06
C LYS A 677 -2.52 15.72 -46.84
N ASN A 678 -2.72 16.99 -46.50
CA ASN A 678 -2.30 18.12 -47.34
C ASN A 678 -0.91 18.68 -46.98
N GLY A 679 -0.32 18.24 -45.87
CA GLY A 679 0.96 18.71 -45.36
C GLY A 679 1.05 18.52 -43.85
N TYR A 680 1.84 19.35 -43.18
CA TYR A 680 1.96 19.45 -41.73
C TYR A 680 2.16 20.90 -41.30
N PHE A 681 1.89 21.20 -40.04
CA PHE A 681 2.21 22.48 -39.44
C PHE A 681 3.60 22.39 -38.79
N ASN A 682 4.51 23.24 -39.23
CA ASN A 682 5.86 23.38 -38.70
C ASN A 682 5.89 24.56 -37.75
N PHE A 683 6.14 24.32 -36.46
CA PHE A 683 6.22 25.40 -35.47
C PHE A 683 7.59 26.08 -35.54
N ASP A 684 7.63 27.39 -35.28
CA ASP A 684 8.92 28.08 -35.16
C ASP A 684 9.76 27.45 -34.05
N ASN A 685 11.08 27.36 -34.26
CA ASN A 685 12.04 26.88 -33.27
C ASN A 685 12.27 27.93 -32.17
N THR A 686 11.25 28.20 -31.37
CA THR A 686 11.28 29.12 -30.23
C THR A 686 10.38 28.59 -29.11
N LEU A 687 10.72 28.93 -27.87
CA LEU A 687 9.87 28.66 -26.71
C LEU A 687 8.55 29.43 -26.86
N SER A 688 7.43 28.77 -26.58
CA SER A 688 6.07 29.31 -26.71
C SER A 688 5.56 29.55 -28.14
N SER A 689 6.26 29.06 -29.18
CA SER A 689 5.63 28.94 -30.51
C SER A 689 4.39 28.05 -30.42
N TYR A 690 3.36 28.37 -31.19
CA TYR A 690 2.06 27.74 -30.99
C TYR A 690 1.26 27.57 -32.27
N GLY A 691 0.24 26.74 -32.21
CA GLY A 691 -0.75 26.53 -33.25
C GLY A 691 -2.12 26.45 -32.60
N VAL A 692 -3.10 27.11 -33.22
CA VAL A 692 -4.49 27.19 -32.77
C VAL A 692 -5.39 26.67 -33.87
N TRP A 693 -6.19 25.65 -33.56
CA TRP A 693 -7.21 25.11 -34.44
C TRP A 693 -8.58 25.38 -33.84
N GLU A 694 -9.53 25.76 -34.69
CA GLU A 694 -10.94 25.71 -34.33
C GLU A 694 -11.51 24.38 -34.79
N ILE A 695 -12.01 23.61 -33.83
CA ILE A 695 -12.61 22.30 -34.06
C ILE A 695 -14.06 22.34 -33.60
N PHE A 696 -14.95 21.74 -34.37
CA PHE A 696 -16.36 21.59 -34.02
C PHE A 696 -16.59 20.19 -33.48
N SER A 697 -17.26 20.06 -32.34
CA SER A 697 -17.70 18.77 -31.79
C SER A 697 -19.23 18.70 -31.81
N LYS A 698 -19.80 17.62 -32.35
CA LYS A 698 -21.27 17.41 -32.34
C LYS A 698 -21.83 17.22 -30.93
N THR A 699 -21.03 16.81 -29.95
CA THR A 699 -21.46 16.59 -28.56
C THR A 699 -20.43 17.13 -27.57
N GLU A 700 -20.84 17.35 -26.32
CA GLU A 700 -19.91 17.58 -25.21
C GLU A 700 -19.36 16.23 -24.75
N ALA A 701 -18.02 16.11 -24.66
CA ALA A 701 -17.37 14.83 -24.39
C ALA A 701 -15.94 15.02 -23.87
N LYS A 702 -15.47 14.05 -23.07
CA LYS A 702 -14.05 13.85 -22.75
C LYS A 702 -13.53 12.71 -23.63
N THR A 703 -12.42 12.94 -24.33
CA THR A 703 -11.91 12.01 -25.35
C THR A 703 -10.40 12.10 -25.47
N THR A 704 -9.72 11.03 -25.88
CA THR A 704 -8.29 11.09 -26.21
C THR A 704 -8.08 11.82 -27.55
N LEU A 705 -7.33 12.90 -27.51
CA LEU A 705 -6.71 13.54 -28.67
C LEU A 705 -5.37 12.87 -28.94
N THR A 706 -5.26 12.21 -30.09
CA THR A 706 -4.01 11.68 -30.62
C THR A 706 -3.46 12.63 -31.67
N ILE A 707 -2.21 13.04 -31.50
CA ILE A 707 -1.51 14.04 -32.29
C ILE A 707 -0.45 13.30 -33.09
N ARG A 708 -0.60 13.27 -34.40
CA ARG A 708 0.39 12.69 -35.31
C ARG A 708 1.42 13.73 -35.69
N TYR A 709 2.68 13.43 -35.39
CA TYR A 709 3.76 14.39 -35.46
C TYR A 709 5.06 13.78 -36.00
N ALA A 710 5.90 14.61 -36.59
CA ALA A 710 7.26 14.31 -36.97
C ALA A 710 8.21 15.35 -36.34
N ASN A 711 9.15 14.90 -35.53
CA ASN A 711 10.17 15.75 -34.93
C ASN A 711 11.54 15.34 -35.47
N GLY A 712 12.08 16.07 -36.45
CA GLY A 712 13.43 15.79 -36.96
C GLY A 712 14.55 16.50 -36.22
N GLY A 713 14.25 17.11 -35.07
CA GLY A 713 15.26 17.48 -34.08
C GLY A 713 15.85 16.25 -33.38
N ASN A 714 16.71 16.51 -32.41
CA ASN A 714 17.47 15.52 -31.64
C ASN A 714 17.14 15.52 -30.15
N ALA A 715 16.17 16.35 -29.74
CA ALA A 715 15.60 16.42 -28.41
C ALA A 715 14.06 16.37 -28.49
N ASP A 716 13.44 16.05 -27.36
CA ASP A 716 12.00 16.13 -27.19
C ASP A 716 11.49 17.55 -27.41
N ARG A 717 10.38 17.69 -28.14
CA ARG A 717 9.72 18.97 -28.42
C ARG A 717 8.37 19.04 -27.74
N SER A 718 8.36 18.80 -26.44
CA SER A 718 7.13 18.78 -25.62
C SER A 718 6.31 20.04 -25.80
N MET A 719 5.00 19.88 -25.83
CA MET A 719 4.07 20.99 -25.92
C MET A 719 3.00 20.90 -24.84
N ALA A 720 2.64 22.04 -24.27
CA ALA A 720 1.43 22.19 -23.50
C ALA A 720 0.23 22.15 -24.44
N VAL A 721 -0.73 21.28 -24.16
CA VAL A 721 -1.98 21.19 -24.91
C VAL A 721 -3.07 21.87 -24.10
N SER A 722 -3.88 22.70 -24.75
CA SER A 722 -5.03 23.34 -24.12
C SER A 722 -6.25 23.32 -25.03
N VAL A 723 -7.42 23.15 -24.43
CA VAL A 723 -8.70 23.23 -25.12
C VAL A 723 -9.57 24.29 -24.45
N ASN A 724 -10.12 25.20 -25.25
CA ASN A 724 -10.93 26.34 -24.79
C ASN A 724 -10.22 27.19 -23.70
N GLY A 725 -8.89 27.32 -23.81
CA GLY A 725 -8.07 28.06 -22.85
C GLY A 725 -7.76 27.32 -21.54
N LYS A 726 -8.17 26.05 -21.38
CA LYS A 726 -7.85 25.20 -20.23
C LYS A 726 -6.79 24.16 -20.59
N SER A 727 -5.83 23.92 -19.70
CA SER A 727 -4.80 22.89 -19.91
C SER A 727 -5.41 21.50 -20.00
N ALA A 728 -4.96 20.72 -20.98
CA ALA A 728 -5.27 19.29 -21.12
C ALA A 728 -4.07 18.40 -20.73
N GLY A 729 -2.94 19.01 -20.33
CA GLY A 729 -1.70 18.30 -20.01
C GLY A 729 -0.54 18.69 -20.92
N THR A 730 0.61 18.06 -20.68
CA THR A 730 1.80 18.22 -21.52
C THR A 730 1.98 16.97 -22.36
N VAL A 731 2.19 17.14 -23.65
CA VAL A 731 2.45 16.04 -24.57
C VAL A 731 3.89 16.09 -24.99
N SER A 732 4.61 15.02 -24.71
CA SER A 732 5.98 14.80 -25.17
C SER A 732 5.95 14.43 -26.65
N PHE A 733 6.84 15.04 -27.43
CA PHE A 733 7.04 14.77 -28.85
C PHE A 733 8.50 14.43 -29.14
N PRO A 734 8.99 13.24 -28.71
CA PRO A 734 10.38 12.85 -28.90
C PRO A 734 10.80 12.85 -30.38
N ALA A 735 12.09 13.00 -30.66
CA ALA A 735 12.63 12.93 -32.01
C ALA A 735 12.17 11.67 -32.79
N THR A 736 11.65 11.86 -34.00
CA THR A 736 11.18 10.80 -34.89
C THR A 736 11.88 10.81 -36.26
N GLY A 737 12.38 11.96 -36.71
CA GLY A 737 12.80 12.25 -38.09
C GLY A 737 11.74 13.03 -38.86
N TRP A 738 12.14 13.94 -39.77
CA TRP A 738 11.19 14.86 -40.42
C TRP A 738 10.17 14.19 -41.35
N THR A 739 10.46 12.99 -41.87
CA THR A 739 9.56 12.22 -42.73
C THR A 739 8.91 11.02 -42.04
N THR A 740 9.18 10.84 -40.74
CA THR A 740 8.71 9.69 -39.96
C THR A 740 7.80 10.19 -38.86
N TYR A 741 6.52 9.86 -38.97
CA TYR A 741 5.51 10.36 -38.05
C TYR A 741 5.17 9.31 -36.99
N LYS A 742 5.00 9.78 -35.76
CA LYS A 742 4.47 9.02 -34.62
C LYS A 742 3.22 9.69 -34.09
N GLU A 743 2.55 9.01 -33.19
CA GLU A 743 1.37 9.51 -32.50
C GLU A 743 1.72 9.73 -31.02
N ALA A 744 1.20 10.80 -30.45
CA ALA A 744 1.24 11.08 -29.02
C ALA A 744 -0.16 11.50 -28.57
N SER A 745 -0.60 11.02 -27.41
CA SER A 745 -2.00 11.13 -27.02
C SER A 745 -2.16 11.89 -25.70
N VAL A 746 -3.28 12.59 -25.57
CA VAL A 746 -3.68 13.32 -24.36
C VAL A 746 -5.19 13.38 -24.26
N ASP A 747 -5.73 13.26 -23.07
CA ASP A 747 -7.17 13.39 -22.87
C ASP A 747 -7.59 14.86 -22.87
N VAL A 748 -8.58 15.19 -23.71
CA VAL A 748 -9.12 16.54 -23.85
C VAL A 748 -10.61 16.55 -23.57
N LYS A 749 -11.11 17.68 -23.06
CA LYS A 749 -12.56 17.92 -22.87
C LYS A 749 -13.06 18.90 -23.91
N LEU A 750 -13.98 18.46 -24.77
CA LEU A 750 -14.66 19.26 -25.78
C LEU A 750 -16.06 19.63 -25.28
N LYS A 751 -16.48 20.88 -25.50
CA LYS A 751 -17.90 21.26 -25.41
C LYS A 751 -18.60 20.96 -26.74
N ALA A 752 -19.92 20.76 -26.72
CA ALA A 752 -20.69 20.73 -27.96
C ALA A 752 -20.54 22.08 -28.69
N GLY A 753 -20.38 22.03 -30.01
CA GLY A 753 -20.12 23.20 -30.84
C GLY A 753 -18.64 23.49 -31.04
N VAL A 754 -18.30 24.77 -31.23
CA VAL A 754 -16.94 25.20 -31.58
C VAL A 754 -16.03 25.19 -30.35
N ASN A 755 -14.86 24.57 -30.49
CA ASN A 755 -13.79 24.48 -29.52
C ASN A 755 -12.49 25.06 -30.10
N THR A 756 -11.65 25.60 -29.23
CA THR A 756 -10.30 26.06 -29.61
C THR A 756 -9.27 25.10 -29.06
N LEU A 757 -8.57 24.37 -29.92
CA LEU A 757 -7.42 23.52 -29.55
C LEU A 757 -6.13 24.30 -29.77
N LYS A 758 -5.26 24.39 -28.77
CA LYS A 758 -3.98 25.06 -28.87
C LYS A 758 -2.85 24.18 -28.35
N LEU A 759 -1.83 24.01 -29.17
CA LEU A 759 -0.54 23.42 -28.79
C LEU A 759 0.46 24.55 -28.64
N THR A 760 1.19 24.60 -27.52
CA THR A 760 2.21 25.61 -27.23
C THR A 760 3.53 24.96 -26.85
N SER A 761 4.61 25.27 -27.57
CA SER A 761 5.91 24.65 -27.34
C SER A 761 6.43 25.02 -25.96
N MET A 762 6.98 24.02 -25.27
CA MET A 762 7.61 24.18 -23.95
C MET A 762 9.14 24.12 -24.05
N THR A 763 9.66 24.09 -25.27
CA THR A 763 11.10 23.99 -25.55
C THR A 763 11.54 25.15 -26.43
N SER A 764 12.80 25.58 -26.26
CA SER A 764 13.40 26.62 -27.11
C SER A 764 13.50 26.21 -28.58
N ASP A 765 13.43 24.92 -28.86
CA ASP A 765 13.47 24.38 -30.21
C ASP A 765 12.08 24.31 -30.87
N GLY A 766 11.03 24.82 -30.24
CA GLY A 766 9.69 24.82 -30.80
C GLY A 766 8.95 23.50 -30.70
N GLY A 767 7.85 23.39 -31.45
CA GLY A 767 7.04 22.17 -31.56
C GLY A 767 7.52 21.22 -32.68
N PRO A 768 7.01 19.98 -32.75
CA PRO A 768 7.25 19.07 -33.87
C PRO A 768 6.39 19.44 -35.09
N ASN A 769 6.66 18.87 -36.27
CA ASN A 769 5.74 18.96 -37.40
C ASN A 769 4.47 18.18 -37.08
N VAL A 770 3.29 18.79 -37.04
CA VAL A 770 2.03 18.09 -36.74
C VAL A 770 1.16 18.01 -37.99
N ASP A 771 0.78 16.81 -38.42
CA ASP A 771 -0.01 16.64 -39.65
C ASP A 771 -1.46 16.22 -39.42
N MET A 772 -1.74 15.48 -38.34
CA MET A 772 -3.08 14.95 -38.08
C MET A 772 -3.44 15.03 -36.60
N PHE A 773 -4.71 15.32 -36.34
CA PHE A 773 -5.35 15.04 -35.05
C PHE A 773 -6.38 13.92 -35.22
N THR A 774 -6.39 12.98 -34.30
CA THR A 774 -7.40 11.92 -34.21
C THR A 774 -8.09 12.01 -32.85
N PHE A 775 -9.41 12.08 -32.82
CA PHE A 775 -10.18 12.10 -31.58
C PHE A 775 -10.85 10.74 -31.35
N GLY A 776 -10.88 10.33 -30.09
CA GLY A 776 -11.51 9.10 -29.59
C GLY A 776 -13.05 9.05 -29.67
N ILE A 777 -13.68 9.96 -30.43
CA ILE A 777 -15.13 10.08 -30.64
C ILE A 777 -15.43 10.48 -32.10
N ASP A 778 -16.60 10.08 -32.61
CA ASP A 778 -17.11 10.52 -33.92
C ASP A 778 -17.69 11.96 -33.83
N GLY A 779 -17.77 12.65 -34.97
CA GLY A 779 -18.39 13.97 -35.06
C GLY A 779 -17.52 15.14 -34.63
N VAL A 780 -16.19 14.97 -34.62
CA VAL A 780 -15.24 16.08 -34.48
C VAL A 780 -14.71 16.47 -35.85
N GLU A 781 -14.78 17.76 -36.19
CA GLU A 781 -14.42 18.28 -37.51
C GLU A 781 -13.63 19.60 -37.38
N LEU A 782 -12.84 19.99 -38.38
CA LEU A 782 -12.31 21.36 -38.43
C LEU A 782 -13.47 22.33 -38.68
N TYR A 783 -13.57 23.36 -37.86
CA TYR A 783 -14.64 24.34 -37.99
C TYR A 783 -14.40 25.24 -39.20
N ASN A 784 -15.38 25.31 -40.10
CA ASN A 784 -15.32 26.12 -41.33
C ASN A 784 -16.37 27.23 -41.39
N GLY A 785 -17.12 27.44 -40.29
CA GLY A 785 -18.17 28.46 -40.19
C GLY A 785 -19.59 27.98 -40.51
N THR A 786 -19.81 26.71 -40.89
CA THR A 786 -21.14 26.20 -41.32
C THR A 786 -21.73 25.06 -40.48
N GLN A 787 -20.95 24.44 -39.59
CA GLN A 787 -21.42 23.33 -38.74
C GLN A 787 -22.36 23.75 -37.59
N VAL A 788 -23.37 22.91 -37.28
CA VAL A 788 -24.38 23.08 -36.21
C VAL A 788 -24.54 21.77 -35.40
N VAL A 789 -24.94 21.85 -34.12
CA VAL A 789 -24.94 20.72 -33.15
C VAL A 789 -26.22 19.88 -33.28
N ASP A 790 -26.10 18.56 -33.44
CA ASP A 790 -27.22 17.60 -33.47
C ASP A 790 -27.29 16.74 -32.18
N GLN A 791 -28.50 16.30 -31.76
CA GLN A 791 -28.78 15.58 -30.50
C GLN A 791 -28.44 14.04 -30.57
N PRO A 792 -28.13 13.30 -29.47
CA PRO A 792 -27.14 12.18 -29.46
C PRO A 792 -27.62 10.68 -29.36
N VAL A 793 -26.75 9.67 -29.73
CA VAL A 793 -26.75 8.17 -29.39
C VAL A 793 -25.30 7.51 -29.48
N SER A 794 -24.94 6.36 -28.82
CA SER A 794 -23.58 5.77 -28.42
C SER A 794 -23.11 4.34 -28.95
N ILE A 795 -21.80 3.85 -28.81
CA ILE A 795 -21.12 2.50 -28.35
C ILE A 795 -19.48 2.46 -28.30
N ALA A 796 -18.68 1.36 -27.96
CA ALA A 796 -17.38 1.17 -27.09
C ALA A 796 -16.03 0.30 -27.51
N PRO A 797 -14.87 0.13 -26.71
CA PRO A 797 -13.41 -0.37 -27.02
C PRO A 797 -12.64 -1.63 -26.31
N GLN A 798 -11.28 -1.95 -26.57
CA GLN A 798 -10.30 -3.06 -26.05
C GLN A 798 -8.73 -2.73 -25.68
N SER A 799 -7.81 -3.66 -25.17
CA SER A 799 -6.65 -3.58 -24.10
C SER A 799 -5.05 -3.92 -24.30
N PHE A 800 -4.09 -3.86 -23.25
CA PHE A 800 -2.53 -3.71 -23.23
C PHE A 800 -1.51 -4.64 -22.34
N ARG A 801 -0.09 -4.58 -22.39
CA ARG A 801 1.05 -5.33 -21.60
C ARG A 801 2.54 -4.66 -21.42
N PRO A 802 3.49 -5.03 -20.46
CA PRO A 802 4.83 -4.36 -20.11
C PRO A 802 6.26 -5.03 -20.43
N ASN A 803 7.45 -4.46 -20.01
CA ASN A 803 8.89 -4.62 -20.52
C ASN A 803 9.93 -5.42 -19.66
N VAL A 804 10.87 -6.21 -20.25
CA VAL A 804 11.92 -7.06 -19.54
C VAL A 804 13.18 -7.42 -20.40
N TYR A 805 14.42 -7.57 -19.85
CA TYR A 805 15.63 -8.14 -20.53
C TYR A 805 16.20 -9.44 -19.92
N ASN A 806 16.57 -10.43 -20.75
CA ASN A 806 17.26 -11.65 -20.35
C ASN A 806 18.71 -11.72 -20.89
N PRO A 807 19.74 -11.69 -20.02
CA PRO A 807 21.14 -11.61 -20.45
C PRO A 807 21.75 -12.93 -20.93
N VAL A 808 21.05 -14.06 -20.75
CA VAL A 808 21.49 -15.39 -21.21
C VAL A 808 21.03 -15.65 -22.65
N THR A 809 19.77 -15.33 -22.94
CA THR A 809 19.14 -15.51 -24.26
C THR A 809 19.20 -14.27 -25.14
N GLY A 810 19.53 -13.11 -24.55
CA GLY A 810 19.56 -11.79 -25.17
C GLY A 810 18.18 -11.26 -25.54
N ILE A 811 17.09 -11.84 -25.04
CA ILE A 811 15.74 -11.38 -25.38
C ILE A 811 15.40 -10.14 -24.55
N LEU A 812 14.91 -9.10 -25.22
CA LEU A 812 14.53 -7.81 -24.69
C LEU A 812 13.08 -7.49 -25.12
N HIS A 813 12.15 -7.50 -24.16
CA HIS A 813 10.78 -7.04 -24.34
C HIS A 813 10.66 -5.57 -23.99
N THR A 814 10.12 -4.78 -24.90
CA THR A 814 9.92 -3.35 -24.70
C THR A 814 8.57 -2.95 -25.26
N ASN A 815 7.82 -2.12 -24.58
CA ASN A 815 6.49 -1.60 -24.95
C ASN A 815 6.63 -0.50 -26.00
N GLU A 816 7.85 -0.02 -26.18
CA GLU A 816 8.27 0.91 -27.21
C GLU A 816 9.58 0.47 -27.87
N ALA A 817 9.82 0.96 -29.08
CA ALA A 817 11.06 0.77 -29.80
C ALA A 817 12.12 1.77 -29.31
N GLY A 818 13.39 1.39 -29.25
CA GLY A 818 14.45 2.30 -28.80
C GLY A 818 15.85 1.72 -28.83
N LEU A 819 16.85 2.55 -28.52
CA LEU A 819 18.24 2.11 -28.39
C LEU A 819 18.43 1.46 -27.02
N ALA A 820 18.59 0.15 -27.02
CA ALA A 820 18.93 -0.61 -25.84
C ALA A 820 20.45 -0.64 -25.66
N GLU A 821 20.95 0.04 -24.65
CA GLU A 821 22.35 0.04 -24.23
C GLU A 821 22.52 -0.90 -23.05
N ILE A 822 23.40 -1.88 -23.18
CA ILE A 822 23.58 -2.94 -22.21
C ILE A 822 25.01 -2.81 -21.72
N TYR A 823 25.19 -2.58 -20.43
CA TYR A 823 26.48 -2.39 -19.78
C TYR A 823 26.76 -3.56 -18.84
N ALA A 824 28.00 -4.05 -18.82
CA ALA A 824 28.47 -5.11 -17.93
C ALA A 824 29.45 -4.54 -16.91
N PHE A 825 29.13 -4.67 -15.62
CA PHE A 825 30.01 -4.31 -14.50
C PHE A 825 30.51 -5.56 -13.80
N ASP A 826 31.77 -5.62 -13.40
CA ASP A 826 32.28 -6.73 -12.58
C ASP A 826 31.74 -6.65 -11.14
N VAL A 827 32.02 -7.69 -10.35
CA VAL A 827 31.59 -7.79 -8.94
C VAL A 827 32.15 -6.70 -8.02
N THR A 828 33.11 -5.89 -8.50
CA THR A 828 33.63 -4.72 -7.76
C THR A 828 32.97 -3.41 -8.20
N GLY A 829 32.03 -3.46 -9.14
CA GLY A 829 31.31 -2.30 -9.67
C GLY A 829 32.04 -1.59 -10.82
N LYS A 830 33.16 -2.14 -11.30
CA LYS A 830 33.91 -1.54 -12.41
C LYS A 830 33.29 -1.92 -13.74
N LEU A 831 33.08 -0.93 -14.62
CA LEU A 831 32.59 -1.16 -15.97
C LEU A 831 33.61 -2.00 -16.77
N VAL A 832 33.16 -3.12 -17.31
CA VAL A 832 33.99 -4.07 -18.08
C VAL A 832 33.68 -4.01 -19.57
N GLY A 833 32.46 -3.64 -19.96
CA GLY A 833 32.11 -3.42 -21.36
C GLY A 833 30.67 -2.97 -21.56
N GLY A 834 30.33 -2.55 -22.77
CA GLY A 834 28.99 -2.11 -23.14
C GLY A 834 28.68 -2.34 -24.61
N ILE A 835 27.44 -2.65 -24.95
CA ILE A 835 26.93 -2.70 -26.33
C ILE A 835 25.64 -1.90 -26.43
N SER A 836 25.27 -1.47 -27.63
CA SER A 836 23.99 -0.81 -27.86
C SER A 836 23.32 -1.32 -29.14
N ARG A 837 21.99 -1.43 -29.13
CA ARG A 837 21.21 -1.94 -30.26
C ARG A 837 19.78 -1.41 -30.27
N ASN A 838 19.31 -0.98 -31.44
CA ASN A 838 17.92 -0.59 -31.61
C ASN A 838 17.00 -1.83 -31.56
N VAL A 839 15.94 -1.74 -30.77
CA VAL A 839 14.90 -2.75 -30.56
C VAL A 839 13.53 -2.17 -30.88
N THR A 840 12.56 -3.01 -31.22
CA THR A 840 11.17 -2.60 -31.50
C THR A 840 10.26 -2.82 -30.29
N ALA A 841 9.13 -2.10 -30.24
CA ALA A 841 8.02 -2.42 -29.35
C ALA A 841 7.56 -3.88 -29.57
N GLY A 842 7.24 -4.61 -28.50
CA GLY A 842 7.14 -6.06 -28.49
C GLY A 842 8.44 -6.73 -28.03
N THR A 843 8.87 -7.77 -28.75
CA THR A 843 10.00 -8.62 -28.35
C THR A 843 11.14 -8.48 -29.34
N SER A 844 12.35 -8.19 -28.84
CA SER A 844 13.57 -8.04 -29.63
C SER A 844 14.70 -8.93 -29.08
N LYS A 845 15.74 -9.21 -29.86
CA LYS A 845 16.90 -10.00 -29.43
C LYS A 845 18.21 -9.23 -29.59
N VAL A 846 18.85 -8.91 -28.47
CA VAL A 846 20.12 -8.18 -28.33
C VAL A 846 21.09 -9.02 -27.48
N MET A 847 22.12 -9.56 -28.12
CA MET A 847 23.11 -10.42 -27.45
C MET A 847 24.37 -9.63 -27.07
N PHE A 848 24.78 -9.71 -25.81
CA PHE A 848 26.07 -9.19 -25.34
C PHE A 848 27.17 -10.23 -25.58
N ASP A 849 28.16 -9.90 -26.41
CA ASP A 849 29.15 -10.83 -26.93
C ASP A 849 29.98 -11.50 -25.82
N ARG A 850 30.15 -12.82 -25.91
CA ARG A 850 30.78 -13.66 -24.89
C ARG A 850 32.30 -13.50 -24.90
N GLU A 851 32.89 -13.22 -26.05
CA GLU A 851 34.35 -13.10 -26.18
C GLU A 851 34.88 -11.77 -25.59
N MET A 852 33.98 -10.81 -25.30
CA MET A 852 34.32 -9.51 -24.73
C MET A 852 34.40 -9.49 -23.19
N LEU A 853 34.00 -10.56 -22.50
CA LEU A 853 34.03 -10.63 -21.03
C LEU A 853 34.94 -11.78 -20.55
N PRO A 854 35.95 -11.50 -19.70
CA PRO A 854 36.72 -12.55 -19.03
C PRO A 854 35.84 -13.52 -18.22
N ARG A 855 36.40 -14.65 -17.78
CA ARG A 855 35.67 -15.58 -16.91
C ARG A 855 35.33 -14.90 -15.58
N GLY A 856 34.03 -14.71 -15.30
CA GLY A 856 33.58 -13.97 -14.13
C GLY A 856 32.06 -13.83 -14.04
N ALA A 857 31.59 -13.18 -12.98
CA ALA A 857 30.19 -12.77 -12.81
C ALA A 857 30.08 -11.26 -13.05
N TYR A 858 29.00 -10.86 -13.73
CA TYR A 858 28.79 -9.48 -14.18
C TYR A 858 27.35 -9.03 -13.90
N MET A 859 27.20 -7.79 -13.47
CA MET A 859 25.92 -7.09 -13.40
C MET A 859 25.65 -6.44 -14.76
N MET A 860 24.55 -6.83 -15.40
CA MET A 860 24.10 -6.27 -16.68
C MET A 860 23.08 -5.17 -16.41
N VAL A 861 23.37 -3.96 -16.85
CA VAL A 861 22.46 -2.82 -16.76
C VAL A 861 21.98 -2.48 -18.17
N VAL A 862 20.69 -2.64 -18.43
CA VAL A 862 20.07 -2.26 -19.69
C VAL A 862 19.42 -0.92 -19.53
N LYS A 863 19.82 0.00 -20.39
CA LYS A 863 19.17 1.26 -20.61
C LYS A 863 18.42 1.19 -21.93
N LEU A 864 17.15 1.57 -21.96
CA LEU A 864 16.45 1.82 -23.22
C LEU A 864 16.26 3.31 -23.30
N ASN A 865 16.78 3.91 -24.37
CA ASN A 865 16.79 5.36 -24.54
C ASN A 865 17.38 6.08 -23.31
N GLY A 866 18.49 5.53 -22.78
CA GLY A 866 19.21 6.11 -21.63
C GLY A 866 18.57 5.87 -20.25
N ARG A 867 17.34 5.34 -20.18
CA ARG A 867 16.68 4.99 -18.91
C ARG A 867 16.98 3.56 -18.56
N VAL A 868 17.46 3.29 -17.33
CA VAL A 868 17.65 1.90 -16.89
C VAL A 868 16.28 1.21 -16.86
N ILE A 869 16.04 0.30 -17.80
CA ILE A 869 14.79 -0.45 -17.90
C ILE A 869 14.91 -1.87 -17.36
N SER A 870 16.12 -2.34 -17.09
CA SER A 870 16.37 -3.66 -16.50
C SER A 870 17.77 -3.73 -15.92
N LYS A 871 17.92 -4.37 -14.75
CA LYS A 871 19.20 -4.81 -14.21
C LYS A 871 19.13 -6.33 -14.01
N SER A 872 20.13 -7.07 -14.48
CA SER A 872 20.13 -8.54 -14.43
C SER A 872 21.54 -9.11 -14.30
N LEU A 873 21.68 -10.25 -13.60
CA LEU A 873 22.98 -10.88 -13.36
C LEU A 873 23.34 -11.88 -14.47
N ARG A 874 24.62 -11.92 -14.88
CA ARG A 874 25.16 -12.91 -15.83
C ARG A 874 26.47 -13.52 -15.34
N LYS A 875 26.59 -14.85 -15.42
CA LYS A 875 27.86 -15.58 -15.25
C LYS A 875 28.42 -15.98 -16.61
N ALA A 876 29.67 -15.63 -16.89
CA ALA A 876 30.37 -15.99 -18.14
C ALA A 876 31.24 -17.26 -17.92
N ALA A 877 30.93 -18.34 -18.64
CA ALA A 877 31.56 -19.65 -18.49
C ALA A 877 32.09 -20.18 -19.82
N LYS A 878 33.07 -19.47 -20.41
CA LYS A 878 33.63 -19.66 -21.76
C LYS A 878 32.63 -19.46 -22.92
#